data_AF-A0A9P6K8U2-F1
#
_entry.id   AF-A0A9P6K8U2-F1
#
_cell.length_a   1.000
_cell.length_b   1.000
_cell.length_c   1.000
_cell.angle_alpha   90.00
_cell.angle_beta   90.00
_cell.angle_gamma   90.00
#
_symmetry.space_group_name_H-M   'P 1'
#
loop_
_entity.id
_entity.type
_entity.pdbx_description
1 polymer ?
#
loop_
_entity_poly.entity_id
_entity_poly.type
_entity_poly.pdbx_seq_one_letter_code
_entity_poly.pdbx_strand_id
1 'polypeptide(L)'
;MAAAPSALKQRNQKVASTTLPSSTGTSKENNKHGLTKAHSGFSSRKTILSAWATFLGFLLILGIINYQLHYTLPTPVQDATNPVTGEVQFSEESVRKVVRHLAHDIGYRVVGTEQEVEAKEYLIKELAQLKEQSLVAQHRWNGENKATGTQDVSFPNFDMWVQVSDGSHRFDFMSKVVMKMYTNMTNIIVRLSCGPECDENTILLNSHYDTTLGSPGAVDDGLGVGVMIEIIRVMSQRPSKMKNGIVFLFNGGEESLQDASHAFITQHELKDNVRAVVNLEACGTSGREILFQANSRAMIDAYATVPHPHGTVLANDLFATGLILSDTDYRQFAEHGNLTGLDMAVYKNSYLYHTHLDLDEYMEAGLPQHMGENALALATFLTEKAELTNLEATTSVVFFDVFGLFFVAYSWATALKSHFLIGGLALLTMATSVSRPSIRGTISIFLSFLAAILLPNVSVILLKALGTPMQWFSHEWLSSLLFSPMSLAGMFGVQYLFHDSKASSGANELNTFSSLQLFFTIALASVSYVGLASSYVFALFTLSTTIALVINYRKVAQESKNGSEVLSVDFSTYFIASIIPSSYLAFVIFSVLDIFIPLTGRIGVDAPVDNIVAVLTGFLTFVFCPPVLAFSHRFGRTVLKRIVIGLLVIHLLIVLLSSATSSAYDELHPKRVFVQHVRNMTSGESGLYIAHADPGPFYEPYVTKVETLFNEISTFRSAEANPGDWSAIYPFNQFLESYVIDTTPYIKAQTKNQTISESQEPLTTFVQQTPRLTAEKISYDPSTGLRKLTVLCTHPNYIWTVASFDTHLTSWSLTSSEPFTHHSHYVVRHVGTFASDGWSLELEYKASGPEDKLTVELTSMETEGFGKDEERELIGSGEIGVMRKVLKNAPSWVALTYFGTTVDRFQL
;
A
#
# COMPACT_ATOMS: atom_id res chain seq x y z
N MET A 1 -54.65 30.96 77.61
CA MET A 1 -53.47 31.30 78.43
C MET A 1 -52.77 30.01 78.81
N ALA A 2 -51.45 30.05 78.83
CA ALA A 2 -50.52 28.93 79.07
C ALA A 2 -51.05 27.78 79.93
N ALA A 3 -50.91 26.54 79.45
CA ALA A 3 -50.93 25.32 80.26
C ALA A 3 -50.37 24.13 79.47
N ALA A 4 -49.30 23.55 80.01
CA ALA A 4 -48.91 22.15 79.85
C ALA A 4 -49.50 21.34 81.04
N PRO A 5 -49.06 20.10 81.32
CA PRO A 5 -49.18 18.84 80.60
C PRO A 5 -49.93 17.76 81.45
N SER A 6 -50.28 16.58 80.91
CA SER A 6 -50.28 15.31 81.70
C SER A 6 -50.64 14.07 80.86
N ALA A 7 -49.94 12.97 81.14
CA ALA A 7 -50.21 11.61 80.71
C ALA A 7 -51.40 10.97 81.47
N LEU A 8 -52.07 9.96 80.88
CA LEU A 8 -52.27 8.60 81.43
C LEU A 8 -53.47 7.84 80.82
N LYS A 9 -53.24 6.51 80.73
CA LYS A 9 -54.16 5.37 80.91
C LYS A 9 -54.96 4.80 79.73
N GLN A 10 -54.52 3.59 79.37
CA GLN A 10 -55.27 2.49 78.76
C GLN A 10 -56.60 2.19 79.48
N ARG A 11 -57.62 1.78 78.71
CA ARG A 11 -58.60 0.78 79.14
C ARG A 11 -59.16 0.01 77.95
N ASN A 12 -58.90 -1.30 77.95
CA ASN A 12 -59.58 -2.32 77.16
C ASN A 12 -61.02 -2.52 77.68
N GLN A 13 -62.00 -2.78 76.79
CA GLN A 13 -62.93 -3.92 76.93
C GLN A 13 -63.82 -4.14 75.70
N LYS A 14 -63.58 -5.30 75.06
CA LYS A 14 -64.53 -6.31 74.50
C LYS A 14 -65.86 -6.39 75.29
N VAL A 15 -67.03 -6.82 74.83
CA VAL A 15 -67.53 -7.61 73.67
C VAL A 15 -69.07 -7.62 73.71
N ALA A 16 -69.70 -7.92 72.56
CA ALA A 16 -71.04 -8.54 72.31
C ALA A 16 -71.90 -7.65 71.37
N SER A 17 -72.56 -8.13 70.32
CA SER A 17 -73.03 -9.48 69.99
C SER A 17 -73.18 -9.70 68.47
N THR A 18 -72.94 -10.96 68.10
CA THR A 18 -73.16 -11.70 66.84
C THR A 18 -74.46 -11.44 66.05
N THR A 19 -74.40 -11.34 64.71
CA THR A 19 -74.73 -12.43 63.72
C THR A 19 -74.84 -11.91 62.26
N LEU A 20 -74.48 -12.81 61.32
CA LEU A 20 -74.76 -12.90 59.86
C LEU A 20 -73.74 -12.33 58.82
N PRO A 21 -73.64 -12.94 57.61
CA PRO A 21 -72.43 -13.01 56.78
C PRO A 21 -72.55 -12.33 55.40
N SER A 22 -71.48 -12.47 54.61
CA SER A 22 -71.37 -12.39 53.13
C SER A 22 -70.77 -11.11 52.50
N SER A 23 -69.47 -11.23 52.20
CA SER A 23 -68.79 -10.98 50.92
C SER A 23 -69.15 -9.76 50.04
N THR A 24 -68.17 -8.87 49.89
CA THR A 24 -67.40 -8.54 48.67
C THR A 24 -67.13 -7.03 48.56
N GLY A 25 -65.89 -6.67 48.22
CA GLY A 25 -65.52 -5.27 47.90
C GLY A 25 -64.18 -4.83 48.49
N THR A 26 -63.08 -5.38 47.99
CA THR A 26 -61.73 -4.89 48.23
C THR A 26 -61.51 -3.56 47.49
N SER A 27 -61.25 -2.50 48.25
CA SER A 27 -60.48 -1.35 47.78
C SER A 27 -59.11 -1.40 48.48
N LYS A 28 -58.01 -1.27 47.73
CA LYS A 28 -56.74 -0.79 48.25
C LYS A 28 -55.80 -0.33 47.11
N GLU A 29 -55.30 0.88 47.32
CA GLU A 29 -53.99 1.41 46.90
C GLU A 29 -53.77 1.71 45.42
N ASN A 30 -54.32 2.86 45.00
CA ASN A 30 -53.77 3.68 43.94
C ASN A 30 -52.55 4.46 44.43
N ASN A 31 -51.42 4.27 43.74
CA ASN A 31 -50.38 5.26 43.38
C ASN A 31 -48.98 4.65 43.41
N LYS A 32 -48.62 3.94 42.34
CA LYS A 32 -47.22 3.67 41.97
C LYS A 32 -47.04 3.15 40.53
N HIS A 33 -47.86 3.56 39.56
CA HIS A 33 -47.68 3.15 38.15
C HIS A 33 -47.86 4.36 37.23
N GLY A 34 -46.75 4.97 36.84
CA GLY A 34 -46.76 6.08 35.88
C GLY A 34 -45.36 6.47 35.48
N LEU A 35 -44.57 5.55 34.92
CA LEU A 35 -43.28 5.85 34.25
C LEU A 35 -42.75 4.72 33.33
N THR A 36 -43.56 3.73 32.98
CA THR A 36 -43.08 2.54 32.22
C THR A 36 -44.04 2.15 31.09
N LYS A 37 -44.30 3.06 30.15
CA LYS A 37 -44.91 2.70 28.85
C LYS A 37 -44.25 3.47 27.71
N ALA A 38 -43.02 3.09 27.39
CA ALA A 38 -42.44 3.38 26.08
C ALA A 38 -41.62 2.15 25.65
N HIS A 39 -42.06 1.50 24.58
CA HIS A 39 -41.51 0.27 23.97
C HIS A 39 -41.84 -1.09 24.61
N SER A 40 -43.12 -1.34 24.95
CA SER A 40 -43.62 -2.72 25.16
C SER A 40 -43.86 -3.51 23.85
N GLY A 41 -43.54 -2.95 22.68
CA GLY A 41 -43.82 -3.56 21.36
C GLY A 41 -42.77 -4.55 20.84
N PHE A 42 -41.57 -4.60 21.43
CA PHE A 42 -40.44 -5.46 20.98
C PHE A 42 -40.11 -6.61 21.95
N SER A 43 -41.07 -7.09 22.75
CA SER A 43 -40.83 -8.18 23.70
C SER A 43 -40.88 -9.58 23.08
N SER A 44 -41.52 -9.73 21.92
CA SER A 44 -41.60 -11.01 21.20
C SER A 44 -40.30 -11.30 20.46
N ARG A 45 -39.84 -12.56 20.57
CA ARG A 45 -38.67 -13.08 19.83
C ARG A 45 -38.79 -12.80 18.32
N LYS A 46 -40.00 -12.86 17.76
CA LYS A 46 -40.26 -12.56 16.33
C LYS A 46 -39.95 -11.09 15.99
N THR A 47 -40.33 -10.15 16.85
CA THR A 47 -40.11 -8.71 16.62
C THR A 47 -38.63 -8.34 16.75
N ILE A 48 -37.91 -8.96 17.69
CA ILE A 48 -36.45 -8.78 17.86
C ILE A 48 -35.70 -9.27 16.61
N LEU A 49 -36.02 -10.49 16.16
CA LEU A 49 -35.41 -11.07 14.97
C LEU A 49 -35.70 -10.25 13.71
N SER A 50 -36.95 -9.78 13.55
CA SER A 50 -37.34 -8.93 12.42
C SER A 50 -36.57 -7.59 12.40
N ALA A 51 -36.38 -6.96 13.56
CA ALA A 51 -35.62 -5.71 13.66
C ALA A 51 -34.13 -5.90 13.28
N TRP A 52 -33.48 -6.94 13.81
CA TRP A 52 -32.11 -7.28 13.45
C TRP A 52 -31.98 -7.65 11.97
N ALA A 53 -32.91 -8.47 11.45
CA ALA A 53 -32.90 -8.85 10.03
C ALA A 53 -33.06 -7.64 9.12
N THR A 54 -33.89 -6.67 9.48
CA THR A 54 -34.08 -5.43 8.70
C THR A 54 -32.82 -4.57 8.71
N PHE A 55 -32.21 -4.35 9.89
CA PHE A 55 -31.03 -3.51 10.00
C PHE A 55 -29.78 -4.16 9.39
N LEU A 56 -29.54 -5.44 9.64
CA LEU A 56 -28.44 -6.18 9.03
C LEU A 56 -28.66 -6.36 7.52
N GLY A 57 -29.90 -6.59 7.07
CA GLY A 57 -30.22 -6.64 5.65
C GLY A 57 -29.94 -5.32 4.94
N PHE A 58 -30.22 -4.19 5.58
CA PHE A 58 -29.82 -2.87 5.08
C PHE A 58 -28.30 -2.71 4.97
N LEU A 59 -27.53 -3.08 6.00
CA LEU A 59 -26.07 -3.02 5.95
C LEU A 59 -25.49 -3.96 4.88
N LEU A 60 -26.09 -5.14 4.69
CA LEU A 60 -25.70 -6.09 3.65
C LEU A 60 -25.96 -5.53 2.25
N ILE A 61 -27.13 -4.91 2.02
CA ILE A 61 -27.44 -4.26 0.72
C ILE A 61 -26.44 -3.14 0.44
N LEU A 62 -26.13 -2.31 1.44
CA LEU A 62 -25.08 -1.28 1.30
C LEU A 62 -23.73 -1.91 0.97
N GLY A 63 -23.33 -2.98 1.68
CA GLY A 63 -22.10 -3.70 1.41
C GLY A 63 -22.02 -4.23 -0.03
N ILE A 64 -23.11 -4.84 -0.53
CA ILE A 64 -23.19 -5.37 -1.91
C ILE A 64 -23.07 -4.24 -2.94
N ILE A 65 -23.78 -3.13 -2.74
CA ILE A 65 -23.71 -1.97 -3.66
C ILE A 65 -22.27 -1.42 -3.69
N ASN A 66 -21.65 -1.22 -2.53
CA ASN A 66 -20.28 -0.70 -2.46
C ASN A 66 -19.26 -1.68 -3.03
N TYR A 67 -19.45 -2.99 -2.82
CA TYR A 67 -18.61 -4.03 -3.42
C TYR A 67 -18.67 -3.95 -4.95
N GLN A 68 -19.88 -3.89 -5.52
CA GLN A 68 -20.06 -3.74 -6.96
C GLN A 68 -19.39 -2.47 -7.48
N LEU A 69 -19.60 -1.33 -6.81
CA LEU A 69 -18.98 -0.06 -7.19
C LEU A 69 -17.44 -0.10 -7.08
N HIS A 70 -16.89 -0.81 -6.10
CA HIS A 70 -15.43 -0.90 -5.86
C HIS A 70 -14.70 -1.78 -6.88
N TYR A 71 -15.31 -2.88 -7.31
CA TYR A 71 -14.69 -3.86 -8.21
C TYR A 71 -15.15 -3.73 -9.68
N THR A 72 -15.99 -2.76 -10.02
CA THR A 72 -16.37 -2.53 -11.43
C THR A 72 -15.28 -1.75 -12.17
N LEU A 73 -14.85 -2.29 -13.31
CA LEU A 73 -13.95 -1.66 -14.28
C LEU A 73 -14.70 -1.29 -15.58
N PRO A 74 -14.19 -0.34 -16.37
CA PRO A 74 -14.70 -0.06 -17.70
C PRO A 74 -14.57 -1.28 -18.61
N THR A 75 -15.42 -1.33 -19.64
CA THR A 75 -15.35 -2.41 -20.62
C THR A 75 -14.11 -2.23 -21.52
N PRO A 76 -13.27 -3.26 -21.71
CA PRO A 76 -12.09 -3.18 -22.58
C PRO A 76 -12.43 -2.77 -24.01
N VAL A 77 -11.68 -1.82 -24.56
CA VAL A 77 -11.79 -1.42 -25.97
C VAL A 77 -10.73 -2.14 -26.81
N GLN A 78 -11.19 -2.89 -27.81
CA GLN A 78 -10.33 -3.71 -28.68
C GLN A 78 -9.85 -2.95 -29.93
N ASP A 79 -10.69 -2.07 -30.49
CA ASP A 79 -10.39 -1.36 -31.72
C ASP A 79 -9.64 -0.05 -31.45
N ALA A 80 -8.50 0.14 -32.11
CA ALA A 80 -7.69 1.37 -32.04
C ALA A 80 -8.39 2.61 -32.65
N THR A 81 -9.46 2.40 -33.40
CA THR A 81 -10.32 3.42 -33.99
C THR A 81 -11.76 3.12 -33.66
N ASN A 82 -12.53 4.14 -33.33
CA ASN A 82 -13.95 4.01 -33.06
C ASN A 82 -14.69 3.55 -34.33
N PRO A 83 -15.40 2.42 -34.32
CA PRO A 83 -16.03 1.88 -35.52
C PRO A 83 -17.21 2.73 -36.03
N VAL A 84 -17.74 3.64 -35.21
CA VAL A 84 -18.86 4.53 -35.55
C VAL A 84 -18.36 5.86 -36.09
N THR A 85 -17.40 6.50 -35.41
CA THR A 85 -16.90 7.84 -35.81
C THR A 85 -15.71 7.78 -36.76
N GLY A 86 -14.98 6.66 -36.79
CA GLY A 86 -13.71 6.52 -37.51
C GLY A 86 -12.52 7.24 -36.84
N GLU A 87 -12.74 7.86 -35.68
CA GLU A 87 -11.70 8.58 -34.94
C GLU A 87 -10.80 7.65 -34.15
N VAL A 88 -9.56 8.07 -33.93
CA VAL A 88 -8.62 7.36 -33.06
C VAL A 88 -9.12 7.41 -31.62
N GLN A 89 -9.13 6.24 -30.95
CA GLN A 89 -9.53 6.10 -29.55
C GLN A 89 -8.51 5.25 -28.78
N PHE A 90 -8.51 5.35 -27.45
CA PHE A 90 -7.67 4.52 -26.58
C PHE A 90 -8.15 3.06 -26.60
N SER A 91 -7.22 2.12 -26.74
CA SER A 91 -7.49 0.68 -26.82
C SER A 91 -6.64 -0.13 -25.85
N GLU A 92 -7.31 -0.82 -24.91
CA GLU A 92 -6.68 -1.81 -24.03
C GLU A 92 -5.91 -2.90 -24.80
N GLU A 93 -6.43 -3.38 -25.94
CA GLU A 93 -5.70 -4.41 -26.72
C GLU A 93 -4.39 -3.89 -27.32
N SER A 94 -4.29 -2.59 -27.60
CA SER A 94 -3.03 -1.98 -28.05
C SER A 94 -2.01 -1.92 -26.91
N VAL A 95 -2.46 -1.57 -25.70
CA VAL A 95 -1.63 -1.62 -24.48
C VAL A 95 -1.15 -3.05 -24.22
N ARG A 96 -2.06 -4.03 -24.24
CA ARG A 96 -1.72 -5.43 -23.96
C ARG A 96 -0.71 -6.02 -24.93
N LYS A 97 -0.68 -5.59 -26.20
CA LYS A 97 0.37 -6.02 -27.15
C LYS A 97 1.76 -5.61 -26.69
N VAL A 98 1.91 -4.37 -26.21
CA VAL A 98 3.17 -3.88 -25.64
C VAL A 98 3.53 -4.65 -24.39
N VAL A 99 2.58 -4.77 -23.45
CA VAL A 99 2.77 -5.49 -22.18
C VAL A 99 3.21 -6.94 -22.42
N ARG A 100 2.51 -7.68 -23.28
CA ARG A 100 2.85 -9.07 -23.64
C ARG A 100 4.24 -9.15 -24.23
N HIS A 101 4.61 -8.25 -25.15
CA HIS A 101 5.94 -8.30 -25.74
C HIS A 101 7.05 -8.09 -24.69
N LEU A 102 6.89 -7.07 -23.83
CA LEU A 102 7.84 -6.80 -22.76
C LEU A 102 7.94 -7.98 -21.78
N ALA A 103 6.80 -8.43 -21.23
CA ALA A 103 6.77 -9.39 -20.13
C ALA A 103 6.91 -10.86 -20.56
N HIS A 104 6.44 -11.25 -21.74
CA HIS A 104 6.47 -12.63 -22.20
C HIS A 104 7.56 -12.88 -23.24
N ASP A 105 7.68 -12.03 -24.27
CA ASP A 105 8.64 -12.29 -25.36
C ASP A 105 10.07 -11.95 -24.93
N ILE A 106 10.26 -10.82 -24.23
CA ILE A 106 11.56 -10.39 -23.70
C ILE A 106 11.79 -10.96 -22.29
N GLY A 107 10.80 -10.86 -21.39
CA GLY A 107 10.87 -11.43 -20.04
C GLY A 107 11.48 -10.48 -19.00
N TYR A 108 12.46 -10.96 -18.24
CA TYR A 108 13.08 -10.25 -17.12
C TYR A 108 14.03 -9.14 -17.59
N ARG A 109 13.55 -7.88 -17.65
CA ARG A 109 14.29 -6.69 -18.11
C ARG A 109 15.08 -6.05 -16.97
N VAL A 110 15.77 -6.88 -16.18
CA VAL A 110 16.56 -6.43 -15.03
C VAL A 110 17.74 -5.59 -15.52
N VAL A 111 18.01 -4.46 -14.86
CA VAL A 111 19.11 -3.58 -15.25
C VAL A 111 20.45 -4.32 -15.27
N GLY A 112 21.16 -4.20 -16.38
CA GLY A 112 22.43 -4.88 -16.63
C GLY A 112 22.30 -6.15 -17.48
N THR A 113 21.10 -6.56 -17.88
CA THR A 113 20.85 -7.76 -18.70
C THR A 113 20.69 -7.44 -20.19
N GLU A 114 20.83 -8.44 -21.06
CA GLU A 114 20.56 -8.30 -22.49
C GLU A 114 19.08 -7.92 -22.75
N GLN A 115 18.17 -8.45 -21.93
CA GLN A 115 16.73 -8.20 -22.02
C GLN A 115 16.38 -6.73 -21.77
N GLU A 116 17.09 -6.05 -20.87
CA GLU A 116 16.96 -4.61 -20.69
C GLU A 116 17.28 -3.85 -22.00
N VAL A 117 18.35 -4.26 -22.69
CA VAL A 117 18.76 -3.67 -23.97
C VAL A 117 17.73 -3.96 -25.06
N GLU A 118 17.23 -5.20 -25.14
CA GLU A 118 16.19 -5.60 -26.08
C GLU A 118 14.90 -4.80 -25.87
N ALA A 119 14.48 -4.58 -24.62
CA ALA A 119 13.33 -3.75 -24.28
C ALA A 119 13.51 -2.31 -24.76
N LYS A 120 14.67 -1.71 -24.48
CA LYS A 120 15.01 -0.37 -24.99
C LYS A 120 14.92 -0.31 -26.52
N GLU A 121 15.51 -1.28 -27.22
CA GLU A 121 15.51 -1.31 -28.69
C GLU A 121 14.09 -1.47 -29.27
N TYR A 122 13.27 -2.31 -28.64
CA TYR A 122 11.86 -2.47 -28.97
C TYR A 122 11.09 -1.15 -28.81
N LEU A 123 11.22 -0.48 -27.65
CA LEU A 123 10.53 0.78 -27.39
C LEU A 123 10.97 1.87 -28.39
N ILE A 124 12.26 1.97 -28.69
CA ILE A 124 12.76 2.92 -29.71
C ILE A 124 12.10 2.66 -31.06
N LYS A 125 11.99 1.39 -31.46
CA LYS A 125 11.38 0.99 -32.74
C LYS A 125 9.88 1.33 -32.77
N GLU A 126 9.12 1.02 -31.73
CA GLU A 126 7.69 1.33 -31.66
C GLU A 126 7.44 2.85 -31.71
N LEU A 127 8.22 3.62 -30.95
CA LEU A 127 8.10 5.09 -30.92
C LEU A 127 8.50 5.73 -32.26
N ALA A 128 9.53 5.21 -32.93
CA ALA A 128 9.91 5.66 -34.27
C ALA A 128 8.78 5.40 -35.29
N GLN A 129 8.11 4.24 -35.19
CA GLN A 129 6.97 3.94 -36.04
C GLN A 129 5.79 4.88 -35.76
N LEU A 130 5.51 5.21 -34.49
CA LEU A 130 4.49 6.20 -34.15
C LEU A 130 4.82 7.60 -34.68
N LYS A 131 6.10 7.99 -34.65
CA LYS A 131 6.56 9.25 -35.25
C LYS A 131 6.29 9.30 -36.76
N GLU A 132 6.58 8.23 -37.50
CA GLU A 132 6.26 8.13 -38.92
C GLU A 132 4.74 8.22 -39.19
N GLN A 133 3.94 7.51 -38.38
CA GLN A 133 2.48 7.55 -38.49
C GLN A 133 1.92 8.96 -38.23
N SER A 134 2.46 9.66 -37.23
CA SER A 134 2.09 11.05 -36.91
C SER A 134 2.38 11.99 -38.09
N LEU A 135 3.55 11.87 -38.73
CA LEU A 135 3.89 12.64 -39.94
C LEU A 135 2.92 12.37 -41.09
N VAL A 136 2.55 11.10 -41.31
CA VAL A 136 1.57 10.73 -42.33
C VAL A 136 0.19 11.34 -42.03
N ALA A 137 -0.27 11.28 -40.78
CA ALA A 137 -1.53 11.87 -40.35
C ALA A 137 -1.53 13.40 -40.53
N GLN A 138 -0.45 14.07 -40.13
CA GLN A 138 -0.24 15.51 -40.33
C GLN A 138 -0.26 15.90 -41.81
N HIS A 139 0.40 15.12 -42.68
CA HIS A 139 0.39 15.38 -44.12
C HIS A 139 -1.01 15.23 -44.74
N ARG A 140 -1.78 14.21 -44.35
CA ARG A 140 -3.17 14.03 -44.80
C ARG A 140 -4.04 15.21 -44.37
N TRP A 141 -3.95 15.60 -43.10
CA TRP A 141 -4.71 16.72 -42.56
C TRP A 141 -4.37 18.05 -43.24
N ASN A 142 -3.09 18.34 -43.46
CA ASN A 142 -2.65 19.55 -44.19
C ASN A 142 -3.17 19.59 -45.64
N GLY A 143 -3.35 18.43 -46.27
CA GLY A 143 -3.96 18.31 -47.59
C GLY A 143 -5.45 18.63 -47.59
N GLU A 144 -6.19 18.14 -46.59
CA GLU A 144 -7.65 18.32 -46.45
C GLU A 144 -8.03 19.72 -45.95
N ASN A 145 -7.31 20.28 -44.97
CA ASN A 145 -7.63 21.56 -44.33
C ASN A 145 -7.13 22.82 -45.06
N LYS A 146 -6.33 22.67 -46.14
CA LYS A 146 -6.11 23.77 -47.09
C LYS A 146 -7.41 24.29 -47.73
N ALA A 147 -8.52 23.55 -47.61
CA ALA A 147 -9.83 23.91 -48.16
C ALA A 147 -10.78 24.65 -47.17
N THR A 148 -10.52 24.66 -45.86
CA THR A 148 -11.53 25.02 -44.83
C THR A 148 -11.13 26.12 -43.84
N GLY A 149 -9.85 26.54 -43.79
CA GLY A 149 -9.45 27.78 -43.13
C GLY A 149 -9.53 27.85 -41.60
N THR A 150 -9.63 26.72 -40.89
CA THR A 150 -9.63 26.69 -39.41
C THR A 150 -8.21 26.86 -38.85
N GLN A 151 -7.92 28.03 -38.24
CA GLN A 151 -6.58 28.40 -37.73
C GLN A 151 -6.30 28.00 -36.27
N ASP A 152 -7.28 27.48 -35.52
CA ASP A 152 -7.17 27.30 -34.06
C ASP A 152 -6.68 25.92 -33.60
N VAL A 153 -6.27 25.02 -34.51
CA VAL A 153 -5.83 23.65 -34.18
C VAL A 153 -4.58 23.29 -34.99
N SER A 154 -3.63 22.60 -34.35
CA SER A 154 -2.38 22.14 -34.98
C SER A 154 -2.10 20.68 -34.66
N PHE A 155 -1.39 20.00 -35.55
CA PHE A 155 -0.80 18.70 -35.23
C PHE A 155 0.40 18.89 -34.30
N PRO A 156 0.55 18.09 -33.23
CA PRO A 156 1.71 18.16 -32.37
C PRO A 156 3.00 17.80 -33.13
N ASN A 157 4.07 18.53 -32.87
CA ASN A 157 5.43 18.14 -33.22
C ASN A 157 5.85 16.94 -32.40
N PHE A 158 6.52 15.96 -33.02
CA PHE A 158 6.97 14.73 -32.38
C PHE A 158 8.49 14.68 -32.35
N ASP A 159 9.05 15.02 -31.20
CA ASP A 159 10.49 14.93 -30.94
C ASP A 159 10.81 13.68 -30.11
N MET A 160 12.01 13.14 -30.29
CA MET A 160 12.44 11.91 -29.63
C MET A 160 13.94 11.95 -29.35
N TRP A 161 14.33 11.51 -28.15
CA TRP A 161 15.71 11.40 -27.70
C TRP A 161 15.94 10.07 -26.98
N VAL A 162 17.21 9.65 -26.96
CA VAL A 162 17.70 8.60 -26.06
C VAL A 162 18.77 9.24 -25.21
N GLN A 163 18.52 9.36 -23.91
CA GLN A 163 19.50 9.85 -22.95
C GLN A 163 20.30 8.67 -22.42
N VAL A 164 21.62 8.79 -22.40
CA VAL A 164 22.52 7.86 -21.71
C VAL A 164 23.37 8.69 -20.76
N SER A 165 23.31 8.37 -19.47
CA SER A 165 23.88 9.20 -18.42
C SER A 165 24.59 8.37 -17.35
N ASP A 166 25.69 8.93 -16.84
CA ASP A 166 26.35 8.48 -15.62
C ASP A 166 25.95 9.41 -14.47
N GLY A 167 26.03 8.93 -13.24
CA GLY A 167 25.80 9.80 -12.09
C GLY A 167 25.78 9.08 -10.75
N SER A 168 25.43 9.86 -9.73
CA SER A 168 25.29 9.36 -8.37
C SER A 168 24.28 10.17 -7.59
N HIS A 169 23.55 9.51 -6.70
CA HIS A 169 22.59 10.15 -5.80
C HIS A 169 22.57 9.49 -4.42
N ARG A 170 22.11 10.23 -3.41
CA ARG A 170 21.87 9.68 -2.08
C ARG A 170 20.44 9.16 -2.07
N PHE A 171 20.25 7.92 -1.65
CA PHE A 171 18.94 7.30 -1.52
C PHE A 171 18.72 6.86 -0.08
N ASP A 172 17.86 7.60 0.63
CA ASP A 172 17.49 7.28 2.00
C ASP A 172 16.25 6.39 1.99
N PHE A 173 16.40 5.16 2.47
CA PHE A 173 15.35 4.15 2.45
C PHE A 173 15.45 3.23 3.66
N MET A 174 14.32 2.88 4.28
CA MET A 174 14.26 2.01 5.48
C MET A 174 15.20 2.46 6.61
N SER A 175 15.30 3.78 6.84
CA SER A 175 16.23 4.39 7.81
C SER A 175 17.72 4.10 7.55
N LYS A 176 18.08 3.73 6.31
CA LYS A 176 19.45 3.54 5.84
C LYS A 176 19.77 4.56 4.75
N VAL A 177 21.04 4.92 4.69
CA VAL A 177 21.59 5.77 3.63
C VAL A 177 22.28 4.86 2.65
N VAL A 178 21.82 4.85 1.39
CA VAL A 178 22.46 4.16 0.28
C VAL A 178 23.06 5.20 -0.64
N MET A 179 24.34 5.06 -0.96
CA MET A 179 24.97 5.90 -1.97
C MET A 179 24.86 5.20 -3.32
N LYS A 180 24.03 5.74 -4.19
CA LYS A 180 23.75 5.20 -5.50
C LYS A 180 24.74 5.75 -6.52
N MET A 181 25.31 4.86 -7.31
CA MET A 181 26.09 5.19 -8.51
C MET A 181 25.49 4.45 -9.69
N TYR A 182 25.46 5.10 -10.85
CA TYR A 182 25.00 4.46 -12.07
C TYR A 182 25.86 4.84 -13.27
N THR A 183 25.95 3.91 -14.22
CA THR A 183 26.74 4.05 -15.45
C THR A 183 25.93 3.67 -16.68
N ASN A 184 25.99 4.50 -17.72
CA ASN A 184 25.26 4.37 -18.98
C ASN A 184 23.75 4.20 -18.82
N MET A 185 23.17 4.70 -17.73
CA MET A 185 21.75 4.56 -17.46
C MET A 185 20.93 5.24 -18.56
N THR A 186 19.89 4.57 -19.05
CA THR A 186 19.18 4.99 -20.27
C THR A 186 17.76 5.46 -19.99
N ASN A 187 17.37 6.56 -20.65
CA ASN A 187 15.98 6.99 -20.79
C ASN A 187 15.60 7.09 -22.27
N ILE A 188 14.36 6.75 -22.61
CA ILE A 188 13.76 7.07 -23.91
C ILE A 188 12.74 8.18 -23.69
N ILE A 189 12.90 9.28 -24.43
CA ILE A 189 12.17 10.52 -24.17
C ILE A 189 11.43 10.91 -25.44
N VAL A 190 10.13 11.17 -25.33
CA VAL A 190 9.30 11.68 -26.43
C VAL A 190 8.65 12.98 -25.99
N ARG A 191 8.66 13.99 -26.86
CA ARG A 191 7.93 15.24 -26.62
C ARG A 191 6.89 15.46 -27.70
N LEU A 192 5.65 15.71 -27.28
CA LEU A 192 4.58 16.24 -28.13
C LEU A 192 4.35 17.71 -27.79
N SER A 193 4.43 18.60 -28.77
CA SER A 193 4.35 20.06 -28.54
C SER A 193 3.70 20.81 -29.70
N CYS A 194 3.07 21.97 -29.44
CA CYS A 194 2.57 22.87 -30.48
C CYS A 194 3.66 23.75 -31.11
N GLY A 195 4.91 23.69 -30.63
CA GLY A 195 6.02 24.53 -31.06
C GLY A 195 6.65 25.31 -29.89
N PRO A 196 7.44 26.35 -30.18
CA PRO A 196 8.27 27.03 -29.17
C PRO A 196 7.52 27.56 -27.94
N GLU A 197 6.26 27.99 -28.09
CA GLU A 197 5.44 28.46 -26.96
C GLU A 197 5.09 27.33 -25.98
N CYS A 198 4.69 26.17 -26.51
CA CYS A 198 4.43 24.97 -25.71
C CYS A 198 5.72 24.37 -25.11
N ASP A 199 6.87 24.56 -25.77
CA ASP A 199 8.14 24.01 -25.32
C ASP A 199 8.60 24.62 -23.99
N GLU A 200 8.17 25.83 -23.62
CA GLU A 200 8.55 26.49 -22.36
C GLU A 200 7.84 25.93 -21.11
N ASN A 201 6.70 25.25 -21.33
CA ASN A 201 5.86 24.70 -20.26
C ASN A 201 5.39 23.30 -20.65
N THR A 202 6.05 22.29 -20.09
CA THR A 202 5.73 20.90 -20.38
C THR A 202 5.29 20.13 -19.14
N ILE A 203 4.36 19.20 -19.31
CA ILE A 203 4.07 18.15 -18.32
C ILE A 203 4.98 16.95 -18.57
N LEU A 204 5.46 16.32 -17.51
CA LEU A 204 6.12 15.02 -17.57
C LEU A 204 5.12 13.91 -17.27
N LEU A 205 5.00 12.92 -18.15
CA LEU A 205 4.33 11.65 -17.90
C LEU A 205 5.40 10.56 -17.84
N ASN A 206 5.52 9.88 -16.71
CA ASN A 206 6.59 8.94 -16.40
C ASN A 206 6.07 7.52 -16.17
N SER A 207 6.87 6.53 -16.58
CA SER A 207 6.73 5.10 -16.30
C SER A 207 8.07 4.42 -16.57
N HIS A 208 8.41 3.39 -15.79
CA HIS A 208 9.68 2.68 -15.92
C HIS A 208 9.56 1.40 -16.76
N TYR A 209 10.61 1.06 -17.52
CA TYR A 209 10.58 -0.12 -18.41
C TYR A 209 11.39 -1.32 -17.92
N ASP A 210 12.23 -1.13 -16.90
CA ASP A 210 12.98 -2.20 -16.24
C ASP A 210 12.08 -3.07 -15.34
N THR A 211 12.63 -4.15 -14.81
CA THR A 211 11.92 -5.05 -13.89
C THR A 211 12.73 -5.39 -12.66
N THR A 212 12.05 -5.66 -11.54
CA THR A 212 12.68 -6.24 -10.36
C THR A 212 13.22 -7.66 -10.57
N LEU A 213 13.99 -8.14 -9.60
CA LEU A 213 14.55 -9.49 -9.60
C LEU A 213 13.45 -10.56 -9.53
N GLY A 214 13.45 -11.47 -10.50
CA GLY A 214 12.52 -12.60 -10.52
C GLY A 214 11.08 -12.24 -10.90
N SER A 215 10.84 -11.04 -11.45
CA SER A 215 9.55 -10.61 -11.99
C SER A 215 9.65 -10.24 -13.49
N PRO A 216 8.75 -10.74 -14.35
CA PRO A 216 8.65 -10.27 -15.73
C PRO A 216 7.95 -8.91 -15.86
N GLY A 217 7.33 -8.38 -14.80
CA GLY A 217 6.86 -6.99 -14.75
C GLY A 217 5.79 -6.63 -15.78
N ALA A 218 4.73 -7.44 -15.92
CA ALA A 218 3.66 -7.13 -16.86
C ALA A 218 2.85 -5.92 -16.42
N VAL A 219 2.47 -5.85 -15.14
CA VAL A 219 1.80 -4.67 -14.59
C VAL A 219 2.81 -3.69 -14.02
N ASP A 220 3.97 -4.17 -13.57
CA ASP A 220 5.03 -3.41 -12.91
C ASP A 220 6.35 -3.37 -13.74
N ASP A 221 6.55 -2.41 -14.62
CA ASP A 221 5.58 -1.38 -15.07
C ASP A 221 5.33 -1.45 -16.58
N GLY A 222 5.26 -2.67 -17.12
CA GLY A 222 4.86 -2.90 -18.51
C GLY A 222 3.53 -2.25 -18.87
N LEU A 223 2.59 -2.15 -17.91
CA LEU A 223 1.31 -1.49 -18.06
C LEU A 223 1.46 0.01 -18.27
N GLY A 224 2.20 0.72 -17.40
CA GLY A 224 2.46 2.15 -17.53
C GLY A 224 3.12 2.48 -18.88
N VAL A 225 4.10 1.68 -19.29
CA VAL A 225 4.79 1.81 -20.58
C VAL A 225 3.81 1.64 -21.75
N GLY A 226 2.97 0.60 -21.71
CA GLY A 226 1.96 0.36 -22.72
C GLY A 226 0.91 1.47 -22.80
N VAL A 227 0.47 2.00 -21.64
CA VAL A 227 -0.45 3.14 -21.55
C VAL A 227 0.17 4.39 -22.18
N MET A 228 1.44 4.69 -21.89
CA MET A 228 2.14 5.84 -22.47
C MET A 228 2.29 5.73 -23.99
N ILE A 229 2.67 4.56 -24.52
CA ILE A 229 2.73 4.32 -25.97
C ILE A 229 1.37 4.57 -26.63
N GLU A 230 0.30 4.07 -26.01
CA GLU A 230 -1.06 4.24 -26.54
C GLU A 230 -1.52 5.71 -26.49
N ILE A 231 -1.18 6.44 -25.42
CA ILE A 231 -1.45 7.89 -25.33
C ILE A 231 -0.69 8.65 -26.42
N ILE A 232 0.59 8.34 -26.65
CA ILE A 232 1.38 8.94 -27.73
C ILE A 232 0.70 8.69 -29.08
N ARG A 233 0.25 7.45 -29.35
CA ARG A 233 -0.47 7.10 -30.58
C ARG A 233 -1.74 7.95 -30.74
N VAL A 234 -2.55 8.05 -29.69
CA VAL A 234 -3.81 8.81 -29.73
C VAL A 234 -3.57 10.30 -29.92
N MET A 235 -2.65 10.89 -29.16
CA MET A 235 -2.41 12.34 -29.18
C MET A 235 -1.65 12.81 -30.42
N SER A 236 -0.70 12.02 -30.95
CA SER A 236 0.12 12.40 -32.10
C SER A 236 -0.60 12.26 -33.45
N GLN A 237 -1.72 11.54 -33.51
CA GLN A 237 -2.49 11.28 -34.74
C GLN A 237 -3.75 12.15 -34.89
N ARG A 238 -3.96 13.11 -33.99
CA ARG A 238 -5.09 14.05 -34.06
C ARG A 238 -4.63 15.50 -33.90
N PRO A 239 -5.29 16.47 -34.57
CA PRO A 239 -5.04 17.87 -34.30
C PRO A 239 -5.56 18.24 -32.91
N SER A 240 -4.85 19.12 -32.20
CA SER A 240 -5.19 19.54 -30.84
C SER A 240 -5.06 21.05 -30.66
N LYS A 241 -5.63 21.56 -29.56
CA LYS A 241 -5.50 22.95 -29.11
C LYS A 241 -4.49 23.05 -27.97
N MET A 242 -3.30 22.48 -28.17
CA MET A 242 -2.26 22.45 -27.13
C MET A 242 -1.80 23.86 -26.78
N LYS A 243 -1.69 24.11 -25.47
CA LYS A 243 -1.06 25.28 -24.85
C LYS A 243 0.24 24.93 -24.14
N ASN A 244 0.34 23.70 -23.65
CA ASN A 244 1.52 23.15 -22.98
C ASN A 244 1.99 21.93 -23.75
N GLY A 245 3.31 21.69 -23.78
CA GLY A 245 3.86 20.44 -24.29
C GLY A 245 3.71 19.30 -23.28
N ILE A 246 3.95 18.07 -23.74
CA ILE A 246 4.03 16.89 -22.87
C ILE A 246 5.28 16.11 -23.23
N VAL A 247 6.03 15.72 -22.20
CA VAL A 247 7.20 14.85 -22.27
C VAL A 247 6.80 13.50 -21.69
N PHE A 248 6.98 12.44 -22.47
CA PHE A 248 6.85 11.06 -22.06
C PHE A 248 8.25 10.54 -21.76
N LEU A 249 8.47 10.10 -20.53
CA LEU A 249 9.73 9.56 -20.06
C LEU A 249 9.56 8.07 -19.76
N PHE A 250 10.17 7.24 -20.60
CA PHE A 250 10.33 5.82 -20.35
C PHE A 250 11.71 5.63 -19.72
N ASN A 251 11.75 5.53 -18.40
CA ASN A 251 13.00 5.48 -17.66
C ASN A 251 13.44 4.05 -17.32
N GLY A 252 14.75 3.83 -17.27
CA GLY A 252 15.32 2.59 -16.75
C GLY A 252 15.67 2.69 -15.26
N GLY A 253 15.90 1.55 -14.64
CA GLY A 253 16.48 1.46 -13.30
C GLY A 253 15.67 2.06 -12.16
N GLU A 254 14.33 2.07 -12.23
CA GLU A 254 13.47 2.32 -11.06
C GLU A 254 13.81 1.30 -9.97
N GLU A 255 13.84 0.02 -10.35
CA GLU A 255 13.96 -1.13 -9.45
C GLU A 255 15.36 -1.25 -8.83
N SER A 256 16.28 -0.50 -9.41
CA SER A 256 17.64 -0.33 -8.92
C SER A 256 17.78 0.81 -7.89
N LEU A 257 16.67 1.47 -7.52
CA LEU A 257 16.52 2.70 -6.71
C LEU A 257 16.50 4.01 -7.52
N GLN A 258 15.73 4.05 -8.62
CA GLN A 258 15.30 5.27 -9.34
C GLN A 258 16.44 6.06 -10.01
N ASP A 259 17.37 5.32 -10.62
CA ASP A 259 18.60 5.88 -11.15
C ASP A 259 18.36 6.77 -12.39
N ALA A 260 17.54 6.33 -13.36
CA ALA A 260 17.41 7.06 -14.63
C ALA A 260 16.43 8.25 -14.54
N SER A 261 15.42 8.19 -13.68
CA SER A 261 14.55 9.34 -13.39
C SER A 261 15.34 10.47 -12.72
N HIS A 262 16.22 10.13 -11.77
CA HIS A 262 17.21 11.07 -11.24
C HIS A 262 18.11 11.64 -12.35
N ALA A 263 18.65 10.79 -13.24
CA ALA A 263 19.48 11.24 -14.35
C ALA A 263 18.75 12.21 -15.30
N PHE A 264 17.47 11.97 -15.58
CA PHE A 264 16.66 12.89 -16.39
C PHE A 264 16.53 14.25 -15.72
N ILE A 265 16.00 14.28 -14.50
CA ILE A 265 15.62 15.54 -13.84
C ILE A 265 16.83 16.37 -13.39
N THR A 266 18.02 15.76 -13.28
CA THR A 266 19.25 16.48 -12.93
C THR A 266 20.11 16.88 -14.12
N GLN A 267 20.04 16.16 -15.25
CA GLN A 267 21.01 16.31 -16.34
C GLN A 267 20.41 16.64 -17.72
N HIS A 268 19.17 16.23 -18.01
CA HIS A 268 18.60 16.38 -19.35
C HIS A 268 18.23 17.84 -19.67
N GLU A 269 18.37 18.25 -20.93
CA GLU A 269 18.10 19.64 -21.36
C GLU A 269 16.65 20.08 -21.16
N LEU A 270 15.70 19.13 -21.25
CA LEU A 270 14.27 19.39 -21.07
C LEU A 270 13.85 19.61 -19.62
N LYS A 271 14.70 19.31 -18.63
CA LYS A 271 14.32 19.38 -17.21
C LYS A 271 13.80 20.75 -16.79
N ASP A 272 14.37 21.83 -17.36
CA ASP A 272 14.06 23.21 -16.98
C ASP A 272 12.71 23.68 -17.55
N ASN A 273 12.17 22.94 -18.53
CA ASN A 273 10.88 23.17 -19.20
C ASN A 273 9.74 22.41 -18.51
N VAL A 274 10.04 21.36 -17.73
CA VAL A 274 9.04 20.58 -17.01
C VAL A 274 8.49 21.42 -15.85
N ARG A 275 7.16 21.49 -15.75
CA ARG A 275 6.45 22.24 -14.70
C ARG A 275 5.68 21.35 -13.73
N ALA A 276 5.23 20.20 -14.20
CA ALA A 276 4.48 19.24 -13.40
C ALA A 276 4.75 17.80 -13.85
N VAL A 277 4.50 16.83 -12.97
CA VAL A 277 4.68 15.41 -13.25
C VAL A 277 3.42 14.60 -12.97
N VAL A 278 3.19 13.57 -13.78
CA VAL A 278 2.26 12.47 -13.54
C VAL A 278 3.08 11.19 -13.64
N ASN A 279 3.14 10.42 -12.57
CA ASN A 279 3.84 9.14 -12.50
C ASN A 279 2.83 8.00 -12.54
N LEU A 280 3.07 7.02 -13.40
CA LEU A 280 2.28 5.81 -13.57
C LEU A 280 3.06 4.64 -12.99
N GLU A 281 2.43 3.86 -12.12
CA GLU A 281 3.09 2.81 -11.33
C GLU A 281 2.17 1.61 -11.10
N ALA A 282 2.75 0.53 -10.56
CA ALA A 282 1.97 -0.57 -10.04
C ALA A 282 2.60 -1.22 -8.81
N CYS A 283 1.75 -1.62 -7.87
CA CYS A 283 2.09 -2.56 -6.81
C CYS A 283 1.08 -3.70 -6.73
N GLY A 284 0.31 -3.94 -7.79
CA GLY A 284 -0.74 -4.95 -7.89
C GLY A 284 -1.12 -5.22 -9.34
N THR A 285 -2.02 -6.17 -9.58
CA THR A 285 -2.36 -6.65 -10.94
C THR A 285 -3.83 -6.47 -11.32
N SER A 286 -4.64 -5.91 -10.41
CA SER A 286 -6.08 -5.78 -10.61
C SER A 286 -6.66 -4.51 -9.99
N GLY A 287 -7.93 -4.24 -10.31
CA GLY A 287 -8.66 -3.09 -9.82
C GLY A 287 -8.39 -1.78 -10.55
N ARG A 288 -8.86 -0.68 -9.96
CA ARG A 288 -8.67 0.69 -10.45
C ARG A 288 -7.32 1.21 -9.98
N GLU A 289 -6.60 2.00 -10.77
CA GLU A 289 -5.45 2.73 -10.25
C GLU A 289 -5.92 3.78 -9.24
N ILE A 290 -5.18 3.93 -8.16
CA ILE A 290 -5.45 4.89 -7.10
C ILE A 290 -4.48 6.07 -7.23
N LEU A 291 -5.00 7.30 -7.14
CA LEU A 291 -4.17 8.47 -6.83
C LEU A 291 -3.77 8.41 -5.36
N PHE A 292 -2.51 8.06 -5.09
CA PHE A 292 -2.00 7.83 -3.74
C PHE A 292 -1.01 8.87 -3.26
N GLN A 293 -0.35 9.63 -4.15
CA GLN A 293 0.38 10.84 -3.77
C GLN A 293 -0.02 12.02 -4.62
N ALA A 294 -0.16 13.19 -3.99
CA ALA A 294 -0.37 14.46 -4.69
C ALA A 294 0.15 15.61 -3.84
N ASN A 295 0.88 16.54 -4.44
CA ASN A 295 1.46 17.68 -3.74
C ASN A 295 1.04 19.04 -4.30
N SER A 296 -0.04 19.12 -5.08
CA SER A 296 -0.52 20.40 -5.64
C SER A 296 -2.02 20.46 -5.82
N ARG A 297 -2.62 21.60 -5.45
CA ARG A 297 -4.05 21.84 -5.62
C ARG A 297 -4.45 21.81 -7.10
N ALA A 298 -3.68 22.48 -7.96
CA ALA A 298 -4.00 22.57 -9.38
C ALA A 298 -3.94 21.19 -10.05
N MET A 299 -3.00 20.33 -9.64
CA MET A 299 -2.90 18.96 -10.12
C MET A 299 -4.07 18.10 -9.65
N ILE A 300 -4.49 18.24 -8.39
CA ILE A 300 -5.69 17.55 -7.86
C ILE A 300 -6.96 18.00 -8.58
N ASP A 301 -7.08 19.30 -8.90
CA ASP A 301 -8.20 19.83 -9.68
C ASP A 301 -8.19 19.32 -11.12
N ALA A 302 -7.01 19.11 -11.73
CA ALA A 302 -6.89 18.44 -13.02
C ALA A 302 -7.34 16.97 -12.94
N TYR A 303 -6.90 16.24 -11.91
CA TYR A 303 -7.32 14.86 -11.66
C TYR A 303 -8.84 14.74 -11.46
N ALA A 304 -9.49 15.74 -10.86
CA ALA A 304 -10.94 15.75 -10.69
C ALA A 304 -11.73 15.71 -12.02
N THR A 305 -11.07 15.89 -13.17
CA THR A 305 -11.68 15.89 -14.51
C THR A 305 -11.59 14.55 -15.25
N VAL A 306 -10.90 13.56 -14.68
CA VAL A 306 -10.76 12.23 -15.29
C VAL A 306 -12.10 11.46 -15.31
N PRO A 307 -12.32 10.55 -16.26
CA PRO A 307 -13.59 9.84 -16.40
C PRO A 307 -13.90 8.86 -15.26
N HIS A 308 -12.89 8.21 -14.68
CA HIS A 308 -13.06 7.19 -13.65
C HIS A 308 -12.25 7.51 -12.38
N PRO A 309 -12.55 8.61 -11.66
CA PRO A 309 -11.69 9.07 -10.58
C PRO A 309 -11.65 8.06 -9.43
N HIS A 310 -10.44 7.68 -9.01
CA HIS A 310 -10.21 6.88 -7.82
C HIS A 310 -9.00 7.40 -7.05
N GLY A 311 -9.20 7.81 -5.80
CA GLY A 311 -8.15 8.47 -5.04
C GLY A 311 -8.62 8.93 -3.68
N THR A 312 -7.71 8.98 -2.71
CA THR A 312 -8.02 9.46 -1.37
C THR A 312 -6.80 10.02 -0.67
N VAL A 313 -7.00 11.15 0.02
CA VAL A 313 -5.95 11.75 0.86
C VAL A 313 -5.55 10.83 2.03
N LEU A 314 -6.37 9.81 2.36
CA LEU A 314 -5.97 8.77 3.31
C LEU A 314 -4.73 8.00 2.82
N ALA A 315 -4.65 7.69 1.53
CA ALA A 315 -3.50 7.00 0.94
C ALA A 315 -2.27 7.91 0.97
N ASN A 316 -2.44 9.19 0.64
CA ASN A 316 -1.38 10.20 0.69
C ASN A 316 -0.85 10.41 2.12
N ASP A 317 -1.73 10.57 3.11
CA ASP A 317 -1.35 10.67 4.53
C ASP A 317 -0.60 9.40 4.99
N LEU A 318 -1.05 8.21 4.57
CA LEU A 318 -0.42 6.94 4.94
C LEU A 318 0.97 6.78 4.31
N PHE A 319 1.12 7.08 3.02
CA PHE A 319 2.39 7.00 2.32
C PHE A 319 3.41 7.98 2.94
N ALA A 320 2.98 9.22 3.22
CA ALA A 320 3.81 10.25 3.86
C ALA A 320 4.29 9.90 5.28
N THR A 321 3.69 8.90 5.96
CA THR A 321 4.18 8.43 7.28
C THR A 321 5.43 7.54 7.18
N GLY A 322 5.77 7.03 5.99
CA GLY A 322 6.82 6.04 5.79
C GLY A 322 6.47 4.65 6.32
N LEU A 323 5.20 4.39 6.67
CA LEU A 323 4.72 3.05 7.07
C LEU A 323 4.66 2.08 5.89
N ILE A 324 4.43 2.61 4.68
CA ILE A 324 4.55 1.83 3.44
C ILE A 324 6.03 1.86 3.05
N LEU A 325 6.69 0.70 3.08
CA LEU A 325 8.10 0.54 2.72
C LEU A 325 8.26 0.45 1.20
N SER A 326 7.85 1.50 0.49
CA SER A 326 7.90 1.63 -0.97
C SER A 326 8.19 3.07 -1.33
N ASP A 327 8.79 3.29 -2.49
CA ASP A 327 9.04 4.60 -3.09
C ASP A 327 8.84 4.46 -4.61
N THR A 328 8.77 5.58 -5.34
CA THR A 328 8.58 5.58 -6.82
C THR A 328 9.40 6.68 -7.48
N ASP A 329 9.54 6.67 -8.81
CA ASP A 329 10.23 7.72 -9.55
C ASP A 329 9.69 9.13 -9.28
N TYR A 330 8.42 9.24 -8.85
CA TYR A 330 7.81 10.49 -8.39
C TYR A 330 8.69 11.25 -7.40
N ARG A 331 9.39 10.55 -6.50
CA ARG A 331 10.31 11.15 -5.53
C ARG A 331 11.43 11.93 -6.21
N GLN A 332 12.04 11.38 -7.26
CA GLN A 332 13.16 12.05 -7.93
C GLN A 332 12.70 13.38 -8.53
N PHE A 333 11.51 13.40 -9.13
CA PHE A 333 10.92 14.61 -9.68
C PHE A 333 10.52 15.63 -8.62
N ALA A 334 9.95 15.18 -7.50
CA ALA A 334 9.55 16.05 -6.40
C ALA A 334 10.76 16.64 -5.64
N GLU A 335 11.77 15.82 -5.32
CA GLU A 335 12.92 16.22 -4.50
C GLU A 335 13.99 16.95 -5.32
N HIS A 336 14.40 16.39 -6.48
CA HIS A 336 15.48 16.97 -7.29
C HIS A 336 14.98 17.96 -8.33
N GLY A 337 13.75 17.78 -8.83
CA GLY A 337 13.11 18.71 -9.78
C GLY A 337 12.30 19.82 -9.13
N ASN A 338 11.99 19.71 -7.83
CA ASN A 338 11.04 20.60 -7.13
C ASN A 338 9.70 20.68 -7.90
N LEU A 339 9.26 19.57 -8.48
CA LEU A 339 8.05 19.50 -9.30
C LEU A 339 6.82 19.23 -8.45
N THR A 340 5.71 19.79 -8.89
CA THR A 340 4.39 19.37 -8.39
C THR A 340 3.80 18.28 -9.25
N GLY A 341 3.05 17.35 -8.68
CA GLY A 341 2.51 16.26 -9.47
C GLY A 341 1.52 15.33 -8.78
N LEU A 342 1.29 14.23 -9.48
CA LEU A 342 0.40 13.13 -9.13
C LEU A 342 1.15 11.80 -9.27
N ASP A 343 0.99 10.92 -8.30
CA ASP A 343 1.51 9.56 -8.35
C ASP A 343 0.33 8.57 -8.27
N MET A 344 0.22 7.74 -9.30
CA MET A 344 -0.95 6.88 -9.55
C MET A 344 -0.49 5.43 -9.69
N ALA A 345 -1.06 4.53 -8.89
CA ALA A 345 -0.66 3.12 -8.90
C ALA A 345 -1.82 2.14 -8.96
N VAL A 346 -1.64 1.02 -9.66
CA VAL A 346 -2.46 -0.19 -9.45
C VAL A 346 -2.07 -0.82 -8.12
N TYR A 347 -3.03 -1.31 -7.32
CA TYR A 347 -2.71 -1.77 -5.95
C TYR A 347 -3.38 -3.06 -5.50
N LYS A 348 -4.46 -3.51 -6.15
CA LYS A 348 -5.16 -4.72 -5.72
C LYS A 348 -4.44 -5.96 -6.24
N ASN A 349 -4.67 -7.09 -5.57
CA ASN A 349 -4.03 -8.36 -5.91
C ASN A 349 -2.49 -8.28 -5.90
N SER A 350 -1.92 -7.59 -4.91
CA SER A 350 -0.47 -7.39 -4.73
C SER A 350 0.31 -8.69 -4.39
N TYR A 351 -0.35 -9.86 -4.35
CA TYR A 351 0.34 -11.13 -4.17
C TYR A 351 1.34 -11.42 -5.30
N LEU A 352 0.97 -11.07 -6.54
CA LEU A 352 1.76 -11.35 -7.75
C LEU A 352 2.87 -10.31 -8.01
N TYR A 353 2.74 -9.12 -7.43
CA TYR A 353 3.72 -8.03 -7.53
C TYR A 353 5.12 -8.46 -7.09
N HIS A 354 6.18 -8.12 -7.82
CA HIS A 354 7.56 -8.60 -7.57
C HIS A 354 7.66 -10.14 -7.51
N THR A 355 6.92 -10.86 -8.36
CA THR A 355 7.04 -12.31 -8.50
C THR A 355 7.00 -12.73 -9.97
N HIS A 356 7.41 -13.96 -10.25
CA HIS A 356 7.32 -14.54 -11.59
C HIS A 356 5.88 -14.63 -12.16
N LEU A 357 4.86 -14.35 -11.34
CA LEU A 357 3.45 -14.37 -11.71
C LEU A 357 2.92 -12.98 -12.13
N ASP A 358 3.74 -11.92 -12.15
CA ASP A 358 3.31 -10.65 -12.73
C ASP A 358 3.28 -10.71 -14.28
N LEU A 359 2.26 -11.39 -14.80
CA LEU A 359 2.08 -11.74 -16.21
C LEU A 359 0.81 -11.11 -16.79
N ASP A 360 0.80 -10.83 -18.10
CA ASP A 360 -0.38 -10.25 -18.81
C ASP A 360 -1.66 -11.08 -18.60
N GLU A 361 -1.54 -12.40 -18.46
CA GLU A 361 -2.67 -13.30 -18.25
C GLU A 361 -3.39 -13.10 -16.91
N TYR A 362 -2.71 -12.54 -15.91
CA TYR A 362 -3.28 -12.20 -14.60
C TYR A 362 -3.62 -10.71 -14.46
N MET A 363 -3.29 -9.88 -15.45
CA MET A 363 -3.71 -8.48 -15.49
C MET A 363 -5.21 -8.39 -15.78
N GLU A 364 -5.98 -7.82 -14.85
CA GLU A 364 -7.44 -7.79 -14.93
C GLU A 364 -7.96 -7.07 -16.20
N ALA A 365 -8.98 -7.63 -16.84
CA ALA A 365 -9.61 -6.99 -17.98
C ALA A 365 -10.30 -5.68 -17.57
N GLY A 366 -10.05 -4.60 -18.31
CA GLY A 366 -10.59 -3.27 -18.03
C GLY A 366 -9.67 -2.40 -17.18
N LEU A 367 -8.65 -2.98 -16.53
CA LEU A 367 -7.63 -2.22 -15.80
C LEU A 367 -6.82 -1.33 -16.76
N PRO A 368 -6.26 -1.84 -17.87
CA PRO A 368 -5.55 -0.98 -18.82
C PRO A 368 -6.44 0.11 -19.42
N GLN A 369 -7.72 -0.19 -19.67
CA GLN A 369 -8.67 0.80 -20.13
C GLN A 369 -8.92 1.88 -19.07
N HIS A 370 -9.06 1.51 -17.80
CA HIS A 370 -9.29 2.45 -16.70
C HIS A 370 -8.12 3.42 -16.52
N MET A 371 -6.91 2.88 -16.32
CA MET A 371 -5.69 3.67 -16.14
C MET A 371 -5.38 4.52 -17.37
N GLY A 372 -5.56 3.94 -18.56
CA GLY A 372 -5.34 4.60 -19.83
C GLY A 372 -6.29 5.75 -20.12
N GLU A 373 -7.60 5.58 -19.89
CA GLU A 373 -8.58 6.64 -20.09
C GLU A 373 -8.39 7.80 -19.10
N ASN A 374 -8.04 7.49 -17.84
CA ASN A 374 -7.72 8.51 -16.84
C ASN A 374 -6.44 9.28 -17.20
N ALA A 375 -5.35 8.57 -17.53
CA ALA A 375 -4.09 9.19 -17.93
C ALA A 375 -4.22 10.01 -19.23
N LEU A 376 -4.96 9.51 -20.23
CA LEU A 376 -5.23 10.25 -21.47
C LEU A 376 -6.08 11.51 -21.21
N ALA A 377 -7.11 11.41 -20.37
CA ALA A 377 -7.95 12.56 -20.02
C ALA A 377 -7.15 13.62 -19.27
N LEU A 378 -6.30 13.20 -18.34
CA LEU A 378 -5.40 14.06 -17.59
C LEU A 378 -4.37 14.73 -18.50
N ALA A 379 -3.67 13.97 -19.35
CA ALA A 379 -2.73 14.49 -20.33
C ALA A 379 -3.41 15.51 -21.28
N THR A 380 -4.63 15.21 -21.75
CA THR A 380 -5.41 16.13 -22.59
C THR A 380 -5.78 17.41 -21.84
N PHE A 381 -6.27 17.30 -20.60
CA PHE A 381 -6.62 18.47 -19.79
C PHE A 381 -5.41 19.36 -19.51
N LEU A 382 -4.29 18.76 -19.10
CA LEU A 382 -3.08 19.49 -18.75
C LEU A 382 -2.45 20.16 -19.99
N THR A 383 -2.49 19.52 -21.15
CA THR A 383 -1.92 20.09 -22.38
C THR A 383 -2.80 21.14 -23.04
N GLU A 384 -4.14 21.04 -22.95
CA GLU A 384 -5.06 21.95 -23.67
C GLU A 384 -5.69 23.05 -22.80
N LYS A 385 -5.84 22.82 -21.49
CA LYS A 385 -6.65 23.67 -20.61
C LYS A 385 -5.90 24.25 -19.41
N ALA A 386 -4.97 23.50 -18.83
CA ALA A 386 -4.30 23.91 -17.60
C ALA A 386 -3.32 25.07 -17.82
N GLU A 387 -3.16 25.90 -16.79
CA GLU A 387 -2.10 26.91 -16.69
C GLU A 387 -1.01 26.33 -15.78
N LEU A 388 0.18 26.05 -16.34
CA LEU A 388 1.28 25.41 -15.61
C LEU A 388 2.23 26.40 -14.92
N THR A 389 1.89 27.68 -14.93
CA THR A 389 2.68 28.72 -14.25
C THR A 389 2.25 28.86 -12.78
N ASN A 390 3.21 29.09 -11.88
CA ASN A 390 2.98 29.31 -10.44
C ASN A 390 2.26 28.14 -9.73
N LEU A 391 2.64 26.91 -10.06
CA LEU A 391 2.16 25.73 -9.33
C LEU A 391 2.78 25.73 -7.92
N GLU A 392 1.91 25.77 -6.90
CA GLU A 392 2.35 25.77 -5.50
C GLU A 392 2.31 24.35 -4.93
N ALA A 393 3.46 23.90 -4.41
CA ALA A 393 3.54 22.66 -3.64
C ALA A 393 2.77 22.83 -2.32
N THR A 394 1.88 21.88 -2.02
CA THR A 394 1.05 21.91 -0.82
C THR A 394 0.59 20.53 -0.41
N THR A 395 0.59 20.28 0.89
CA THR A 395 -0.08 19.15 1.54
C THR A 395 -1.46 19.53 2.10
N SER A 396 -1.86 20.80 1.93
CA SER A 396 -3.06 21.38 2.56
C SER A 396 -4.32 21.24 1.71
N VAL A 397 -4.52 20.07 1.10
CA VAL A 397 -5.69 19.77 0.25
C VAL A 397 -6.34 18.48 0.72
N VAL A 398 -7.65 18.53 0.94
CA VAL A 398 -8.46 17.33 1.21
C VAL A 398 -9.05 16.87 -0.11
N PHE A 399 -8.81 15.62 -0.48
CA PHE A 399 -9.38 15.01 -1.67
C PHE A 399 -9.80 13.56 -1.43
N PHE A 400 -10.88 13.13 -2.09
CA PHE A 400 -11.33 11.74 -2.10
C PHE A 400 -12.36 11.53 -3.21
N ASP A 401 -12.45 10.32 -3.73
CA ASP A 401 -13.57 9.90 -4.56
C ASP A 401 -14.78 9.46 -3.71
N VAL A 402 -15.97 9.59 -4.29
CA VAL A 402 -17.23 9.08 -3.71
C VAL A 402 -17.66 7.85 -4.51
N PHE A 403 -17.21 6.67 -4.06
CA PHE A 403 -17.49 5.36 -4.66
C PHE A 403 -17.01 5.21 -6.11
N GLY A 404 -16.00 5.99 -6.49
CA GLY A 404 -15.51 6.18 -7.85
C GLY A 404 -16.51 6.76 -8.84
N LEU A 405 -17.56 7.44 -8.36
CA LEU A 405 -18.56 8.09 -9.22
C LEU A 405 -18.20 9.54 -9.54
N PHE A 406 -17.65 10.25 -8.56
CA PHE A 406 -17.18 11.63 -8.72
C PHE A 406 -16.10 11.94 -7.68
N PHE A 407 -15.28 12.94 -7.98
CA PHE A 407 -14.16 13.35 -7.14
C PHE A 407 -14.48 14.63 -6.37
N VAL A 408 -14.07 14.67 -5.10
CA VAL A 408 -14.22 15.84 -4.23
C VAL A 408 -12.85 16.35 -3.84
N ALA A 409 -12.60 17.64 -4.05
CA ALA A 409 -11.39 18.29 -3.58
C ALA A 409 -11.69 19.67 -3.00
N TYR A 410 -11.18 20.00 -1.81
CA TYR A 410 -11.27 21.34 -1.19
C TYR A 410 -10.04 21.68 -0.35
N SER A 411 -9.83 22.96 -0.05
CA SER A 411 -8.66 23.41 0.73
C SER A 411 -8.78 23.02 2.20
N TRP A 412 -7.63 22.85 2.87
CA TRP A 412 -7.57 22.62 4.31
C TRP A 412 -8.29 23.70 5.14
N ALA A 413 -8.21 24.97 4.71
CA ALA A 413 -8.95 26.06 5.35
C ALA A 413 -10.47 25.86 5.27
N THR A 414 -10.97 25.32 4.16
CA THR A 414 -12.38 24.97 3.99
C THR A 414 -12.74 23.77 4.87
N ALA A 415 -11.85 22.77 4.95
CA ALA A 415 -11.99 21.63 5.87
C ALA A 415 -12.16 22.11 7.31
N LEU A 416 -11.24 22.94 7.83
CA LEU A 416 -11.30 23.47 9.19
C LEU A 416 -12.59 24.24 9.48
N LYS A 417 -13.01 25.15 8.57
CA LYS A 417 -14.29 25.87 8.72
C LYS A 417 -15.47 24.91 8.81
N SER A 418 -15.48 23.88 7.96
CA SER A 418 -16.52 22.85 7.96
C SER A 418 -16.49 22.02 9.24
N HIS A 419 -15.31 21.65 9.75
CA HIS A 419 -15.14 20.88 10.98
C HIS A 419 -15.59 21.67 12.21
N PHE A 420 -15.28 22.97 12.29
CA PHE A 420 -15.79 23.85 13.35
C PHE A 420 -17.31 23.98 13.30
N LEU A 421 -17.89 24.11 12.12
CA LEU A 421 -19.35 24.16 11.96
C LEU A 421 -20.01 22.84 12.39
N ILE A 422 -19.52 21.71 11.87
CA ILE A 422 -20.05 20.37 12.16
C ILE A 422 -19.89 20.05 13.65
N GLY A 423 -18.70 20.27 14.22
CA GLY A 423 -18.43 20.06 15.64
C GLY A 423 -19.23 21.01 16.55
N GLY A 424 -19.36 22.28 16.16
CA GLY A 424 -20.17 23.27 16.87
C GLY A 424 -21.66 22.91 16.89
N LEU A 425 -22.21 22.45 15.75
CA LEU A 425 -23.58 21.94 15.67
C LEU A 425 -23.77 20.70 16.54
N ALA A 426 -22.81 19.77 16.52
CA ALA A 426 -22.84 18.59 17.37
C ALA A 426 -22.87 18.96 18.86
N LEU A 427 -21.98 19.87 19.29
CA LEU A 427 -21.94 20.40 20.65
C LEU A 427 -23.24 21.12 21.04
N LEU A 428 -23.84 21.90 20.14
CA LEU A 428 -25.12 22.56 20.38
C LEU A 428 -26.25 21.55 20.60
N THR A 429 -26.32 20.47 19.81
CA THR A 429 -27.33 19.42 20.00
C THR A 429 -27.17 18.68 21.33
N MET A 430 -25.94 18.54 21.83
CA MET A 430 -25.68 18.01 23.16
C MET A 430 -26.00 19.03 24.27
N ALA A 431 -25.85 20.33 24.02
CA ALA A 431 -26.12 21.37 25.01
C ALA A 431 -27.61 21.52 25.38
N THR A 432 -28.53 21.23 24.46
CA THR A 432 -30.00 21.41 24.64
C THR A 432 -30.67 20.40 25.59
N SER A 433 -29.91 19.66 26.42
CA SER A 433 -30.35 18.66 27.42
C SER A 433 -31.04 17.39 26.90
N VAL A 434 -31.56 17.41 25.68
CA VAL A 434 -32.23 16.30 25.00
C VAL A 434 -31.28 15.14 24.65
N SER A 435 -30.02 15.43 24.36
CA SER A 435 -29.02 14.45 23.88
C SER A 435 -27.70 14.59 24.64
N ARG A 436 -27.76 14.90 25.94
CA ARG A 436 -26.55 15.03 26.77
C ARG A 436 -25.94 13.64 27.01
N PRO A 437 -24.68 13.40 26.59
CA PRO A 437 -24.00 12.15 26.91
C PRO A 437 -23.69 12.11 28.42
N SER A 438 -23.89 10.95 29.04
CA SER A 438 -23.41 10.72 30.40
C SER A 438 -21.95 10.28 30.40
N ILE A 439 -21.23 10.57 31.50
CA ILE A 439 -19.85 10.09 31.71
C ILE A 439 -19.77 8.57 31.53
N ARG A 440 -20.76 7.83 32.03
CA ARG A 440 -20.85 6.37 31.89
C ARG A 440 -20.95 5.94 30.42
N GLY A 441 -21.75 6.64 29.61
CA GLY A 441 -21.88 6.36 28.17
C GLY A 441 -20.60 6.69 27.40
N THR A 442 -19.98 7.82 27.69
CA THR A 442 -18.71 8.21 27.05
C THR A 442 -17.61 7.19 27.32
N ILE A 443 -17.46 6.75 28.58
CA ILE A 443 -16.51 5.70 28.95
C ILE A 443 -16.87 4.38 28.24
N SER A 444 -18.16 4.01 28.14
CA SER A 444 -18.55 2.76 27.48
C SER A 444 -18.20 2.75 26.00
N ILE A 445 -18.34 3.86 25.28
CA ILE A 445 -17.94 3.96 23.87
C ILE A 445 -16.43 3.87 23.73
N PHE A 446 -15.67 4.61 24.53
CA PHE A 446 -14.21 4.55 24.49
C PHE A 446 -13.68 3.15 24.80
N LEU A 447 -14.22 2.48 25.82
CA LEU A 447 -13.87 1.09 26.14
C LEU A 447 -14.35 0.10 25.06
N SER A 448 -15.46 0.39 24.36
CA SER A 448 -15.89 -0.44 23.22
C SER A 448 -14.94 -0.32 22.05
N PHE A 449 -14.42 0.88 21.78
CA PHE A 449 -13.37 1.11 20.79
C PHE A 449 -12.09 0.33 21.14
N LEU A 450 -11.62 0.44 22.39
CA LEU A 450 -10.46 -0.34 22.84
C LEU A 450 -10.71 -1.86 22.76
N ALA A 451 -11.88 -2.33 23.19
CA ALA A 451 -12.23 -3.74 23.11
C ALA A 451 -12.33 -4.25 21.65
N ALA A 452 -12.83 -3.41 20.74
CA ALA A 452 -12.95 -3.73 19.32
C ALA A 452 -11.58 -3.99 18.68
N ILE A 453 -10.55 -3.24 19.10
CA ILE A 453 -9.20 -3.33 18.55
C ILE A 453 -8.37 -4.41 19.25
N LEU A 454 -8.53 -4.55 20.57
CA LEU A 454 -7.67 -5.44 21.36
C LEU A 454 -8.16 -6.89 21.36
N LEU A 455 -9.47 -7.15 21.50
CA LEU A 455 -9.98 -8.53 21.63
C LEU A 455 -9.80 -9.44 20.41
N PRO A 456 -9.75 -8.94 19.16
CA PRO A 456 -9.35 -9.78 18.02
C PRO A 456 -8.01 -10.50 18.18
N ASN A 457 -7.10 -10.00 19.02
CA ASN A 457 -5.84 -10.68 19.32
C ASN A 457 -6.03 -12.02 20.08
N VAL A 458 -7.20 -12.25 20.69
CA VAL A 458 -7.55 -13.58 21.22
C VAL A 458 -7.62 -14.60 20.08
N SER A 459 -8.14 -14.22 18.93
CA SER A 459 -8.17 -15.06 17.74
C SER A 459 -6.75 -15.41 17.30
N VAL A 460 -5.83 -14.44 17.29
CA VAL A 460 -4.41 -14.67 16.98
C VAL A 460 -3.79 -15.71 17.91
N ILE A 461 -4.07 -15.64 19.22
CA ILE A 461 -3.59 -16.64 20.20
C ILE A 461 -4.13 -18.03 19.83
N LEU A 462 -5.41 -18.14 19.45
CA LEU A 462 -6.01 -19.41 19.04
C LEU A 462 -5.39 -19.96 17.75
N LEU A 463 -5.14 -19.11 16.75
CA LEU A 463 -4.50 -19.52 15.48
C LEU A 463 -3.08 -20.02 15.71
N LYS A 464 -2.29 -19.31 16.53
CA LYS A 464 -0.95 -19.76 16.93
C LYS A 464 -1.00 -21.08 17.68
N ALA A 465 -1.96 -21.26 18.59
CA ALA A 465 -2.14 -22.52 19.32
C ALA A 465 -2.55 -23.70 18.41
N LEU A 466 -3.23 -23.42 17.30
CA LEU A 466 -3.62 -24.42 16.30
C LEU A 466 -2.55 -24.65 15.21
N GLY A 467 -1.47 -23.86 15.19
CA GLY A 467 -0.43 -23.96 14.16
C GLY A 467 -0.86 -23.41 12.79
N THR A 468 -1.84 -22.50 12.76
CA THR A 468 -2.40 -21.91 11.52
C THR A 468 -2.30 -20.37 11.47
N PRO A 469 -1.13 -19.76 11.79
CA PRO A 469 -0.96 -18.32 11.60
C PRO A 469 -1.13 -17.96 10.12
N MET A 470 -1.54 -16.72 9.83
CA MET A 470 -1.73 -16.20 8.47
C MET A 470 -2.69 -16.99 7.56
N GLN A 471 -3.53 -17.90 8.07
CA GLN A 471 -4.47 -18.67 7.24
C GLN A 471 -5.48 -17.81 6.43
N TRP A 472 -5.59 -16.53 6.74
CA TRP A 472 -6.39 -15.53 6.02
C TRP A 472 -5.66 -14.90 4.83
N PHE A 473 -4.37 -15.20 4.63
CA PHE A 473 -3.53 -14.54 3.63
C PHE A 473 -4.04 -14.74 2.20
N SER A 474 -4.45 -15.96 1.84
CA SER A 474 -5.01 -16.27 0.51
C SER A 474 -6.41 -15.70 0.26
N HIS A 475 -7.07 -15.17 1.28
CA HIS A 475 -8.47 -14.74 1.23
C HIS A 475 -8.70 -13.52 2.12
N GLU A 476 -8.68 -12.31 1.56
CA GLU A 476 -8.77 -11.05 2.31
C GLU A 476 -10.03 -10.99 3.19
N TRP A 477 -11.15 -11.48 2.68
CA TRP A 477 -12.43 -11.51 3.42
C TRP A 477 -12.39 -12.43 4.64
N LEU A 478 -11.52 -13.43 4.67
CA LEU A 478 -11.41 -14.37 5.79
C LEU A 478 -10.83 -13.68 7.02
N SER A 479 -9.97 -12.67 6.86
CA SER A 479 -9.51 -11.82 7.96
C SER A 479 -10.68 -11.18 8.71
N SER A 480 -11.65 -10.63 7.97
CA SER A 480 -12.88 -10.06 8.53
C SER A 480 -13.71 -11.12 9.27
N LEU A 481 -13.88 -12.31 8.70
CA LEU A 481 -14.63 -13.38 9.37
C LEU A 481 -13.94 -13.91 10.63
N LEU A 482 -12.61 -13.97 10.65
CA LEU A 482 -11.85 -14.44 11.80
C LEU A 482 -11.88 -13.42 12.94
N PHE A 483 -11.63 -12.14 12.65
CA PHE A 483 -11.36 -11.12 13.66
C PHE A 483 -12.59 -10.29 14.07
N SER A 484 -13.50 -9.96 13.14
CA SER A 484 -14.67 -9.12 13.43
C SER A 484 -15.63 -9.70 14.46
N PRO A 485 -15.92 -11.03 14.51
CA PRO A 485 -16.79 -11.58 15.56
C PRO A 485 -16.28 -11.34 16.98
N MET A 486 -14.95 -11.41 17.21
CA MET A 486 -14.35 -11.08 18.50
C MET A 486 -14.38 -9.59 18.81
N SER A 487 -14.15 -8.74 17.80
CA SER A 487 -14.33 -7.29 17.93
C SER A 487 -15.76 -6.95 18.37
N LEU A 488 -16.77 -7.50 17.68
CA LEU A 488 -18.18 -7.34 18.03
C LEU A 488 -18.51 -7.90 19.41
N ALA A 489 -17.97 -9.07 19.79
CA ALA A 489 -18.16 -9.64 21.11
C ALA A 489 -17.59 -8.71 22.21
N GLY A 490 -16.45 -8.08 21.96
CA GLY A 490 -15.86 -7.07 22.83
C GLY A 490 -16.71 -5.82 22.97
N MET A 491 -17.09 -5.23 21.83
CA MET A 491 -17.98 -4.08 21.74
C MET A 491 -19.28 -4.30 22.53
N PHE A 492 -20.01 -5.38 22.23
CA PHE A 492 -21.26 -5.71 22.93
C PHE A 492 -21.04 -6.17 24.37
N GLY A 493 -19.88 -6.77 24.68
CA GLY A 493 -19.47 -7.13 26.04
C GLY A 493 -19.32 -5.90 26.93
N VAL A 494 -18.67 -4.85 26.42
CA VAL A 494 -18.58 -3.55 27.13
C VAL A 494 -19.98 -2.96 27.32
N GLN A 495 -20.82 -2.93 26.27
CA GLN A 495 -22.20 -2.43 26.42
C GLN A 495 -23.02 -3.27 27.42
N TYR A 496 -22.77 -4.58 27.53
CA TYR A 496 -23.41 -5.45 28.52
C TYR A 496 -23.02 -5.11 29.96
N LEU A 497 -21.74 -4.82 30.18
CA LEU A 497 -21.22 -4.40 31.49
C LEU A 497 -21.70 -2.99 31.87
N PHE A 498 -21.76 -2.10 30.89
CA PHE A 498 -22.17 -0.71 31.08
C PHE A 498 -23.68 -0.48 30.97
N HIS A 499 -24.50 -1.52 30.76
CA HIS A 499 -25.96 -1.42 30.77
C HIS A 499 -26.50 -0.98 32.14
N ASP A 500 -27.19 0.14 32.20
CA ASP A 500 -27.84 0.59 33.44
C ASP A 500 -29.18 -0.12 33.64
N SER A 501 -29.21 -1.07 34.57
CA SER A 501 -30.42 -1.81 34.91
C SER A 501 -31.47 -0.96 35.63
N LYS A 502 -31.10 0.23 36.13
CA LYS A 502 -32.04 1.18 36.76
C LYS A 502 -32.70 2.09 35.73
N ALA A 503 -32.08 2.28 34.57
CA ALA A 503 -32.61 3.08 33.48
C ALA A 503 -33.45 2.23 32.51
N SER A 504 -34.34 2.87 31.75
CA SER A 504 -35.07 2.19 30.68
C SER A 504 -34.11 1.78 29.54
N SER A 505 -34.51 0.79 28.73
CA SER A 505 -33.75 0.42 27.53
C SER A 505 -33.58 1.60 26.57
N GLY A 506 -34.61 2.42 26.40
CA GLY A 506 -34.56 3.62 25.57
C GLY A 506 -33.64 4.73 26.12
N ALA A 507 -33.55 4.86 27.46
CA ALA A 507 -32.59 5.79 28.07
C ALA A 507 -31.14 5.33 27.86
N ASN A 508 -30.86 4.02 27.97
CA ASN A 508 -29.55 3.47 27.64
C ASN A 508 -29.23 3.68 26.14
N GLU A 509 -30.20 3.40 25.26
CA GLU A 509 -30.12 3.57 23.80
C GLU A 509 -29.73 5.00 23.40
N LEU A 510 -30.50 5.99 23.87
CA LEU A 510 -30.25 7.42 23.58
C LEU A 510 -28.91 7.91 24.17
N ASN A 511 -28.56 7.45 25.38
CA ASN A 511 -27.29 7.80 26.02
C ASN A 511 -26.08 7.26 25.24
N THR A 512 -26.12 5.99 24.81
CA THR A 512 -25.05 5.37 24.00
C THR A 512 -24.93 6.10 22.65
N PHE A 513 -26.06 6.45 22.02
CA PHE A 513 -26.05 7.21 20.77
C PHE A 513 -25.47 8.62 20.91
N SER A 514 -25.85 9.35 21.97
CA SER A 514 -25.31 10.67 22.27
C SER A 514 -23.81 10.61 22.60
N SER A 515 -23.37 9.53 23.25
CA SER A 515 -21.97 9.30 23.57
C SER A 515 -21.13 8.97 22.32
N LEU A 516 -21.72 8.29 21.33
CA LEU A 516 -21.10 8.07 20.02
C LEU A 516 -20.86 9.39 19.28
N GLN A 517 -21.85 10.29 19.27
CA GLN A 517 -21.70 11.61 18.67
C GLN A 517 -20.54 12.39 19.32
N LEU A 518 -20.46 12.36 20.67
CA LEU A 518 -19.36 12.99 21.39
C LEU A 518 -18.00 12.37 21.02
N PHE A 519 -17.91 11.03 20.97
CA PHE A 519 -16.67 10.34 20.60
C PHE A 519 -16.15 10.79 19.23
N PHE A 520 -17.01 10.79 18.20
CA PHE A 520 -16.60 11.24 16.86
C PHE A 520 -16.35 12.74 16.77
N THR A 521 -17.03 13.56 17.57
CA THR A 521 -16.75 15.00 17.66
C THR A 521 -15.36 15.26 18.26
N ILE A 522 -14.97 14.50 19.29
CA ILE A 522 -13.63 14.56 19.86
C ILE A 522 -12.59 14.04 18.85
N ALA A 523 -12.86 12.91 18.18
CA ALA A 523 -11.96 12.38 17.15
C ALA A 523 -11.74 13.39 16.01
N LEU A 524 -12.81 14.01 15.51
CA LEU A 524 -12.75 15.09 14.52
C LEU A 524 -11.87 16.24 14.99
N ALA A 525 -12.07 16.72 16.22
CA ALA A 525 -11.29 17.83 16.78
C ALA A 525 -9.80 17.45 16.93
N SER A 526 -9.50 16.26 17.46
CA SER A 526 -8.14 15.77 17.66
C SER A 526 -7.38 15.59 16.35
N VAL A 527 -7.97 14.94 15.37
CA VAL A 527 -7.32 14.66 14.08
C VAL A 527 -7.17 15.95 13.26
N SER A 528 -8.16 16.86 13.33
CA SER A 528 -8.04 18.20 12.73
C SER A 528 -6.93 19.04 13.40
N TYR A 529 -6.74 18.90 14.71
CA TYR A 529 -5.69 19.60 15.45
C TYR A 529 -4.29 19.15 15.05
N VAL A 530 -4.11 17.85 14.76
CA VAL A 530 -2.84 17.30 14.25
C VAL A 530 -2.54 17.77 12.82
N GLY A 531 -3.54 18.26 12.09
CA GLY A 531 -3.36 18.75 10.71
C GLY A 531 -3.56 17.69 9.63
N LEU A 532 -4.16 16.54 9.97
CA LEU A 532 -4.37 15.44 9.02
C LEU A 532 -5.59 15.71 8.14
N ALA A 533 -5.36 15.70 6.82
CA ALA A 533 -6.39 15.93 5.82
C ALA A 533 -7.49 14.86 5.88
N SER A 534 -7.14 13.63 6.25
CA SER A 534 -8.04 12.51 6.55
C SER A 534 -9.08 12.73 7.64
N SER A 535 -9.02 13.85 8.38
CA SER A 535 -10.04 14.22 9.40
C SER A 535 -11.47 14.33 8.86
N TYR A 536 -11.67 14.50 7.54
CA TYR A 536 -13.01 14.53 6.93
C TYR A 536 -13.81 13.24 7.19
N VAL A 537 -13.17 12.09 7.36
CA VAL A 537 -13.85 10.82 7.68
C VAL A 537 -14.63 10.98 8.98
N PHE A 538 -14.00 11.55 10.02
CA PHE A 538 -14.67 11.82 11.29
C PHE A 538 -15.73 12.92 11.17
N ALA A 539 -15.57 13.86 10.24
CA ALA A 539 -16.59 14.85 9.93
C ALA A 539 -17.87 14.21 9.37
N LEU A 540 -17.73 13.20 8.50
CA LEU A 540 -18.88 12.43 7.99
C LEU A 540 -19.62 11.69 9.11
N PHE A 541 -18.90 11.11 10.08
CA PHE A 541 -19.51 10.49 11.26
C PHE A 541 -20.25 11.50 12.13
N THR A 542 -19.59 12.60 12.48
CA THR A 542 -20.18 13.63 13.35
C THR A 542 -21.39 14.28 12.67
N LEU A 543 -21.33 14.56 11.37
CA LEU A 543 -22.45 15.11 10.63
C LEU A 543 -23.64 14.14 10.59
N SER A 544 -23.39 12.88 10.25
CA SER A 544 -24.45 11.86 10.14
C SER A 544 -25.13 11.59 11.48
N THR A 545 -24.36 11.46 12.55
CA THR A 545 -24.92 11.26 13.90
C THR A 545 -25.67 12.49 14.42
N THR A 546 -25.18 13.70 14.11
CA THR A 546 -25.86 14.96 14.44
C THR A 546 -27.20 15.09 13.72
N ILE A 547 -27.25 14.85 12.41
CA ILE A 547 -28.49 14.88 11.62
C ILE A 547 -29.50 13.87 12.18
N ALA A 548 -29.05 12.65 12.44
CA ALA A 548 -29.90 11.59 12.98
C ALA A 548 -30.51 11.99 14.34
N LEU A 549 -29.72 12.56 15.26
CA LEU A 549 -30.23 13.01 16.57
C LEU A 549 -31.21 14.19 16.46
N VAL A 550 -30.97 15.14 15.55
CA VAL A 550 -31.92 16.25 15.31
C VAL A 550 -33.26 15.73 14.80
N ILE A 551 -33.25 14.78 13.86
CA ILE A 551 -34.48 14.15 13.34
C ILE A 551 -35.16 13.34 14.43
N ASN A 552 -34.40 12.56 15.21
CA ASN A 552 -34.90 11.80 16.34
C ASN A 552 -35.65 12.70 17.33
N TYR A 553 -35.03 13.83 17.70
CA TYR A 553 -35.65 14.78 18.62
C TYR A 553 -36.96 15.35 18.07
N ARG A 554 -37.01 15.74 16.79
CA ARG A 554 -38.23 16.27 16.18
C ARG A 554 -39.37 15.26 16.21
N LYS A 555 -39.09 13.99 15.90
CA LYS A 555 -40.09 12.91 15.94
C LYS A 555 -40.56 12.61 17.37
N VAL A 556 -39.63 12.47 18.30
CA VAL A 556 -39.95 12.23 19.72
C VAL A 556 -40.74 13.40 20.31
N ALA A 557 -40.40 14.65 19.97
CA ALA A 557 -41.14 15.84 20.40
C ALA A 557 -42.56 15.90 19.80
N GLN A 558 -42.77 15.40 18.58
CA GLN A 558 -44.10 15.28 17.98
C GLN A 558 -44.96 14.20 18.68
N GLU A 559 -44.35 13.08 19.08
CA GLU A 559 -45.02 11.99 19.80
C GLU A 559 -45.29 12.32 21.29
N SER A 560 -44.43 13.12 21.92
CA SER A 560 -44.50 13.50 23.34
C SER A 560 -45.58 14.55 23.67
N LYS A 561 -46.41 14.97 22.70
CA LYS A 561 -47.57 15.87 22.92
C LYS A 561 -48.60 15.38 23.96
N ASN A 562 -48.46 14.15 24.45
CA ASN A 562 -49.27 13.55 25.53
C ASN A 562 -48.61 13.57 26.92
N GLY A 563 -47.54 14.34 27.16
CA GLY A 563 -47.03 14.64 28.50
C GLY A 563 -46.17 13.57 29.16
N SER A 564 -45.60 12.63 28.40
CA SER A 564 -44.59 11.68 28.88
C SER A 564 -43.27 11.90 28.14
N GLU A 565 -42.17 12.10 28.87
CA GLU A 565 -40.82 12.11 28.30
C GLU A 565 -40.50 10.72 27.76
N VAL A 566 -40.47 10.59 26.44
CA VAL A 566 -40.08 9.35 25.76
C VAL A 566 -38.58 9.43 25.47
N LEU A 567 -37.76 8.93 26.39
CA LEU A 567 -36.33 8.71 26.15
C LEU A 567 -36.19 7.48 25.26
N SER A 568 -36.28 7.65 23.94
CA SER A 568 -36.05 6.57 22.98
C SER A 568 -35.43 7.06 21.67
N VAL A 569 -34.87 6.11 20.92
CA VAL A 569 -34.36 6.33 19.56
C VAL A 569 -35.35 5.71 18.56
N ASP A 570 -35.84 6.51 17.62
CA ASP A 570 -36.67 6.02 16.52
C ASP A 570 -35.87 5.05 15.64
N PHE A 571 -36.55 4.05 15.07
CA PHE A 571 -35.87 3.03 14.28
C PHE A 571 -35.19 3.62 13.04
N SER A 572 -35.76 4.67 12.43
CA SER A 572 -35.16 5.33 11.26
C SER A 572 -33.84 6.05 11.57
N THR A 573 -33.60 6.45 12.82
CA THR A 573 -32.39 7.15 13.27
C THR A 573 -31.13 6.31 13.03
N TYR A 574 -31.22 4.99 13.18
CA TYR A 574 -30.11 4.07 12.90
C TYR A 574 -29.71 4.06 11.44
N PHE A 575 -30.68 4.03 10.54
CA PHE A 575 -30.44 4.05 9.10
C PHE A 575 -29.82 5.39 8.70
N ILE A 576 -30.41 6.51 9.13
CA ILE A 576 -29.91 7.86 8.82
C ILE A 576 -28.46 8.04 9.28
N ALA A 577 -28.12 7.58 10.49
CA ALA A 577 -26.77 7.70 11.01
C ALA A 577 -25.76 6.74 10.35
N SER A 578 -26.22 5.66 9.74
CA SER A 578 -25.35 4.64 9.13
C SER A 578 -25.16 4.83 7.63
N ILE A 579 -26.12 5.41 6.89
CA ILE A 579 -26.07 5.52 5.42
C ILE A 579 -24.74 6.08 4.92
N ILE A 580 -24.36 7.29 5.33
CA ILE A 580 -23.16 7.96 4.81
C ILE A 580 -21.88 7.27 5.33
N PRO A 581 -21.69 7.09 6.65
CA PRO A 581 -20.42 6.59 7.17
C PRO A 581 -20.20 5.12 6.83
N SER A 582 -21.23 4.27 6.91
CA SER A 582 -21.10 2.85 6.57
C SER A 582 -20.90 2.62 5.08
N SER A 583 -21.52 3.41 4.20
CA SER A 583 -21.26 3.28 2.77
C SER A 583 -19.83 3.68 2.44
N TYR A 584 -19.41 4.87 2.90
CA TYR A 584 -18.05 5.35 2.63
C TYR A 584 -17.00 4.40 3.19
N LEU A 585 -17.18 3.93 4.42
CA LEU A 585 -16.23 2.98 5.01
C LEU A 585 -16.31 1.58 4.42
N ALA A 586 -17.43 1.12 3.88
CA ALA A 586 -17.45 -0.14 3.16
C ALA A 586 -16.41 -0.09 2.01
N PHE A 587 -16.42 1.01 1.26
CA PHE A 587 -15.48 1.24 0.17
C PHE A 587 -14.02 1.33 0.66
N VAL A 588 -13.76 2.09 1.73
CA VAL A 588 -12.43 2.17 2.35
C VAL A 588 -11.97 0.81 2.90
N ILE A 589 -12.85 0.03 3.52
CA ILE A 589 -12.54 -1.30 4.08
C ILE A 589 -12.04 -2.22 2.98
N PHE A 590 -12.72 -2.28 1.83
CA PHE A 590 -12.25 -3.11 0.71
C PHE A 590 -10.86 -2.67 0.25
N SER A 591 -10.67 -1.36 0.03
CA SER A 591 -9.36 -0.80 -0.36
C SER A 591 -8.24 -1.14 0.63
N VAL A 592 -8.52 -1.00 1.93
CA VAL A 592 -7.55 -1.29 3.00
C VAL A 592 -7.23 -2.79 3.06
N LEU A 593 -8.23 -3.67 2.95
CA LEU A 593 -7.98 -5.11 2.96
C LEU A 593 -7.22 -5.55 1.70
N ASP A 594 -7.61 -5.07 0.52
CA ASP A 594 -6.96 -5.37 -0.77
C ASP A 594 -5.46 -4.98 -0.78
N ILE A 595 -5.05 -3.96 -0.01
CA ILE A 595 -3.64 -3.53 0.14
C ILE A 595 -2.94 -4.30 1.25
N PHE A 596 -3.47 -4.21 2.48
CA PHE A 596 -2.73 -4.59 3.67
C PHE A 596 -2.59 -6.11 3.82
N ILE A 597 -3.55 -6.89 3.34
CA ILE A 597 -3.50 -8.35 3.44
C ILE A 597 -2.34 -8.90 2.59
N PRO A 598 -2.25 -8.68 1.27
CA PRO A 598 -1.10 -9.14 0.51
C PRO A 598 0.22 -8.52 0.96
N LEU A 599 0.22 -7.25 1.40
CA LEU A 599 1.42 -6.58 1.91
C LEU A 599 2.05 -7.37 3.07
N THR A 600 1.25 -8.04 3.91
CA THR A 600 1.79 -8.88 5.00
C THR A 600 2.72 -10.00 4.55
N GLY A 601 2.65 -10.40 3.28
CA GLY A 601 3.54 -11.39 2.67
C GLY A 601 4.94 -10.85 2.32
N ARG A 602 5.22 -9.56 2.57
CA ARG A 602 6.50 -8.91 2.23
C ARG A 602 6.97 -7.82 3.20
N ILE A 603 6.42 -7.75 4.42
CA ILE A 603 6.84 -6.76 5.44
C ILE A 603 7.94 -7.24 6.38
N GLY A 604 8.44 -8.46 6.19
CA GLY A 604 9.54 -9.04 6.97
C GLY A 604 9.08 -10.07 8.01
N VAL A 605 10.04 -10.89 8.44
CA VAL A 605 9.82 -12.07 9.31
C VAL A 605 9.50 -11.71 10.76
N ASP A 606 9.97 -10.55 11.23
CA ASP A 606 9.74 -10.09 12.61
C ASP A 606 8.41 -9.35 12.79
N ALA A 607 7.73 -9.02 11.68
CA ALA A 607 6.50 -8.26 11.73
C ALA A 607 5.37 -9.10 12.38
N PRO A 608 4.66 -8.59 13.40
CA PRO A 608 3.57 -9.31 14.03
C PRO A 608 2.29 -9.24 13.18
N VAL A 609 2.31 -9.82 11.99
CA VAL A 609 1.32 -9.57 10.92
C VAL A 609 -0.09 -9.97 11.31
N ASP A 610 -0.29 -11.11 11.97
CA ASP A 610 -1.61 -11.52 12.49
C ASP A 610 -2.17 -10.50 13.49
N ASN A 611 -1.31 -9.92 14.34
CA ASN A 611 -1.72 -8.93 15.32
C ASN A 611 -2.07 -7.60 14.64
N ILE A 612 -1.29 -7.18 13.64
CA ILE A 612 -1.56 -5.98 12.83
C ILE A 612 -2.92 -6.12 12.14
N VAL A 613 -3.17 -7.24 11.46
CA VAL A 613 -4.44 -7.48 10.76
C VAL A 613 -5.61 -7.61 11.73
N ALA A 614 -5.42 -8.23 12.91
CA ALA A 614 -6.44 -8.32 13.94
C ALA A 614 -6.83 -6.93 14.49
N VAL A 615 -5.84 -6.06 14.76
CA VAL A 615 -6.04 -4.67 15.19
C VAL A 615 -6.73 -3.85 14.11
N LEU A 616 -6.26 -3.96 12.87
CA LEU A 616 -6.81 -3.26 11.71
C LEU A 616 -8.27 -3.65 11.48
N THR A 617 -8.56 -4.95 11.40
CA THR A 617 -9.91 -5.47 11.22
C THR A 617 -10.82 -5.09 12.40
N GLY A 618 -10.28 -5.08 13.62
CA GLY A 618 -10.98 -4.63 14.82
C GLY A 618 -11.38 -3.15 14.75
N PHE A 619 -10.47 -2.29 14.31
CA PHE A 619 -10.73 -0.88 14.05
C PHE A 619 -11.80 -0.70 12.98
N LEU A 620 -11.64 -1.34 11.81
CA LEU A 620 -12.58 -1.32 10.69
C LEU A 620 -13.99 -1.78 11.12
N THR A 621 -14.07 -2.82 11.95
CA THR A 621 -15.33 -3.34 12.51
C THR A 621 -16.04 -2.30 13.39
N PHE A 622 -15.29 -1.58 14.23
CA PHE A 622 -15.85 -0.53 15.07
C PHE A 622 -16.38 0.64 14.24
N VAL A 623 -15.60 1.10 13.26
CA VAL A 623 -15.95 2.27 12.46
C VAL A 623 -17.01 1.97 11.40
N PHE A 624 -17.16 0.72 10.92
CA PHE A 624 -18.13 0.37 9.88
C PHE A 624 -19.58 0.77 10.23
N CYS A 625 -20.07 0.44 11.44
CA CYS A 625 -21.42 0.81 11.86
C CYS A 625 -21.54 1.04 13.38
N PRO A 626 -20.97 2.12 13.94
CA PRO A 626 -21.03 2.45 15.35
C PRO A 626 -22.45 2.52 15.96
N PRO A 627 -23.50 2.99 15.23
CA PRO A 627 -24.86 3.00 15.75
C PRO A 627 -25.40 1.63 16.22
N VAL A 628 -24.78 0.52 15.80
CA VAL A 628 -25.12 -0.83 16.25
C VAL A 628 -25.00 -0.99 17.78
N LEU A 629 -24.09 -0.23 18.42
CA LEU A 629 -23.93 -0.24 19.88
C LEU A 629 -25.18 0.28 20.58
N ALA A 630 -25.71 1.42 20.13
CA ALA A 630 -26.96 1.96 20.64
C ALA A 630 -28.15 1.04 20.34
N PHE A 631 -28.22 0.52 19.10
CA PHE A 631 -29.27 -0.41 18.68
C PHE A 631 -29.35 -1.66 19.57
N SER A 632 -28.21 -2.15 20.03
CA SER A 632 -28.14 -3.33 20.92
C SER A 632 -28.85 -3.14 22.27
N HIS A 633 -28.91 -1.90 22.80
CA HIS A 633 -29.58 -1.60 24.07
C HIS A 633 -31.11 -1.67 23.98
N ARG A 634 -31.68 -1.53 22.77
CA ARG A 634 -33.13 -1.55 22.52
C ARG A 634 -33.82 -2.82 23.04
N PHE A 635 -33.12 -3.94 23.02
CA PHE A 635 -33.66 -5.26 23.39
C PHE A 635 -33.33 -5.69 24.83
N GLY A 636 -32.64 -4.83 25.57
CA GLY A 636 -32.30 -5.06 26.98
C GLY A 636 -31.11 -6.00 27.22
N ARG A 637 -30.66 -6.02 28.48
CA ARG A 637 -29.43 -6.70 28.92
C ARG A 637 -29.39 -8.21 28.62
N THR A 638 -30.53 -8.89 28.71
CA THR A 638 -30.61 -10.35 28.48
C THR A 638 -30.33 -10.72 27.04
N VAL A 639 -30.83 -9.93 26.08
CA VAL A 639 -30.58 -10.15 24.66
C VAL A 639 -29.12 -9.84 24.34
N LEU A 640 -28.58 -8.77 24.89
CA LEU A 640 -27.17 -8.41 24.73
C LEU A 640 -26.22 -9.52 25.21
N LYS A 641 -26.51 -10.13 26.38
CA LYS A 641 -25.77 -11.32 26.86
C LYS A 641 -25.80 -12.48 25.86
N ARG A 642 -26.97 -12.75 25.26
CA ARG A 642 -27.12 -13.83 24.26
C ARG A 642 -26.36 -13.53 22.97
N ILE A 643 -26.32 -12.27 22.53
CA ILE A 643 -25.53 -11.83 21.37
C ILE A 643 -24.04 -12.09 21.63
N VAL A 644 -23.52 -11.67 22.79
CA VAL A 644 -22.10 -11.89 23.14
C VAL A 644 -21.77 -13.39 23.16
N ILE A 645 -22.57 -14.21 23.84
CA ILE A 645 -22.34 -15.68 23.87
C ILE A 645 -22.42 -16.28 22.45
N GLY A 646 -23.39 -15.85 21.64
CA GLY A 646 -23.53 -16.30 20.27
C GLY A 646 -22.33 -15.96 19.41
N LEU A 647 -21.82 -14.73 19.50
CA LEU A 647 -20.62 -14.30 18.77
C LEU A 647 -19.37 -15.07 19.20
N LEU A 648 -19.20 -15.36 20.50
CA LEU A 648 -18.07 -16.17 20.98
C LEU A 648 -18.13 -17.61 20.45
N VAL A 649 -19.32 -18.22 20.41
CA VAL A 649 -19.50 -19.58 19.85
C VAL A 649 -19.28 -19.59 18.33
N ILE A 650 -19.85 -18.61 17.61
CA ILE A 650 -19.65 -18.47 16.16
C ILE A 650 -18.16 -18.23 15.85
N HIS A 651 -17.50 -17.37 16.62
CA HIS A 651 -16.08 -17.10 16.45
C HIS A 651 -15.24 -18.38 16.61
N LEU A 652 -15.45 -19.13 17.69
CA LEU A 652 -14.74 -20.39 17.91
C LEU A 652 -14.98 -21.38 16.77
N LEU A 653 -16.22 -21.48 16.27
CA LEU A 653 -16.55 -22.32 15.12
C LEU A 653 -15.78 -21.86 13.87
N ILE A 654 -15.75 -20.56 13.56
CA ILE A 654 -15.03 -20.01 12.40
C ILE A 654 -13.54 -20.33 12.51
N VAL A 655 -12.92 -20.10 13.67
CA VAL A 655 -11.49 -20.38 13.89
C VAL A 655 -11.18 -21.87 13.68
N LEU A 656 -12.00 -22.77 14.25
CA LEU A 656 -11.79 -24.21 14.13
C LEU A 656 -12.03 -24.72 12.70
N LEU A 657 -13.09 -24.26 12.04
CA LEU A 657 -13.39 -24.65 10.65
C LEU A 657 -12.33 -24.13 9.69
N SER A 658 -12.00 -22.83 9.79
CA SER A 658 -10.98 -22.22 8.95
C SER A 658 -9.64 -22.93 9.08
N SER A 659 -9.21 -23.24 10.32
CA SER A 659 -7.95 -23.92 10.58
C SER A 659 -7.92 -25.36 10.07
N ALA A 660 -9.08 -25.97 9.83
CA ALA A 660 -9.19 -27.31 9.30
C ALA A 660 -9.28 -27.36 7.76
N THR A 661 -9.68 -26.27 7.11
CA THR A 661 -10.01 -26.26 5.67
C THR A 661 -9.17 -25.33 4.82
N SER A 662 -8.53 -24.32 5.40
CA SER A 662 -7.88 -23.23 4.66
C SER A 662 -6.36 -23.32 4.77
N SER A 663 -5.67 -22.97 3.70
CA SER A 663 -4.22 -22.82 3.67
C SER A 663 -3.87 -21.33 3.56
N ALA A 664 -2.78 -20.93 4.22
CA ALA A 664 -2.27 -19.57 4.09
C ALA A 664 -1.84 -19.27 2.64
N TYR A 665 -1.24 -20.23 1.94
CA TYR A 665 -0.70 -20.05 0.59
C TYR A 665 -1.26 -21.04 -0.42
N ASP A 666 -1.31 -20.60 -1.66
CA ASP A 666 -1.59 -21.37 -2.86
C ASP A 666 -0.79 -20.81 -4.05
N GLU A 667 -1.09 -21.24 -5.28
CA GLU A 667 -0.38 -20.86 -6.49
C GLU A 667 -0.48 -19.35 -6.83
N LEU A 668 -1.61 -18.71 -6.51
CA LEU A 668 -1.82 -17.28 -6.79
C LEU A 668 -1.63 -16.39 -5.55
N HIS A 669 -1.47 -17.01 -4.39
CA HIS A 669 -1.14 -16.35 -3.13
C HIS A 669 0.15 -16.97 -2.55
N PRO A 670 1.28 -16.90 -3.27
CA PRO A 670 2.46 -17.69 -2.93
C PRO A 670 3.21 -17.13 -1.72
N LYS A 671 3.90 -18.02 -1.01
CA LYS A 671 4.93 -17.64 -0.04
C LYS A 671 6.16 -17.13 -0.78
N ARG A 672 6.67 -15.96 -0.40
CA ARG A 672 7.86 -15.37 -1.01
C ARG A 672 9.12 -15.91 -0.35
N VAL A 673 9.97 -16.53 -1.15
CA VAL A 673 11.24 -17.11 -0.73
C VAL A 673 12.36 -16.55 -1.59
N PHE A 674 13.40 -16.05 -0.94
CA PHE A 674 14.60 -15.55 -1.60
C PHE A 674 15.67 -16.63 -1.58
N VAL A 675 16.37 -16.82 -2.69
CA VAL A 675 17.44 -17.79 -2.81
C VAL A 675 18.67 -17.15 -3.44
N GLN A 676 19.81 -17.21 -2.75
CA GLN A 676 21.06 -16.68 -3.25
C GLN A 676 22.13 -17.75 -3.25
N HIS A 677 22.82 -17.94 -4.37
CA HIS A 677 24.03 -18.75 -4.41
C HIS A 677 25.25 -17.85 -4.21
N VAL A 678 25.92 -17.99 -3.08
CA VAL A 678 27.06 -17.14 -2.69
C VAL A 678 28.37 -17.89 -2.88
N ARG A 679 29.30 -17.26 -3.61
CA ARG A 679 30.70 -17.68 -3.71
C ARG A 679 31.57 -16.65 -2.99
N ASN A 680 31.99 -16.97 -1.77
CA ASN A 680 32.80 -16.07 -0.95
C ASN A 680 34.29 -16.30 -1.23
N MET A 681 34.88 -15.41 -2.01
CA MET A 681 36.27 -15.48 -2.46
C MET A 681 37.26 -15.32 -1.30
N THR A 682 36.86 -14.63 -0.23
CA THR A 682 37.70 -14.40 0.96
C THR A 682 37.73 -15.61 1.88
N SER A 683 36.58 -16.22 2.18
CA SER A 683 36.50 -17.39 3.08
C SER A 683 36.69 -18.72 2.37
N GLY A 684 36.50 -18.77 1.04
CA GLY A 684 36.46 -19.99 0.25
C GLY A 684 35.11 -20.72 0.27
N GLU A 685 34.10 -20.15 0.91
CA GLU A 685 32.76 -20.74 1.05
C GLU A 685 31.95 -20.69 -0.25
N SER A 686 31.19 -21.76 -0.54
CA SER A 686 30.18 -21.81 -1.60
C SER A 686 28.85 -22.28 -0.99
N GLY A 687 27.94 -21.36 -0.71
CA GLY A 687 26.71 -21.63 0.04
C GLY A 687 25.44 -21.24 -0.71
N LEU A 688 24.38 -22.03 -0.54
CA LEU A 688 23.02 -21.69 -0.96
C LEU A 688 22.27 -21.10 0.23
N TYR A 689 21.90 -19.84 0.13
CA TYR A 689 21.21 -19.06 1.14
C TYR A 689 19.74 -19.05 0.79
N ILE A 690 18.90 -19.37 1.78
CA ILE A 690 17.44 -19.39 1.63
C ILE A 690 16.89 -18.48 2.71
N ALA A 691 16.05 -17.52 2.33
CA ALA A 691 15.38 -16.58 3.22
C ALA A 691 13.89 -16.44 2.84
N HIS A 692 13.08 -15.83 3.69
CA HIS A 692 11.65 -15.58 3.45
C HIS A 692 11.25 -14.16 3.87
N ALA A 693 10.10 -13.69 3.35
CA ALA A 693 9.67 -12.29 3.51
C ALA A 693 8.54 -12.09 4.55
N ASP A 694 8.08 -13.17 5.18
CA ASP A 694 6.89 -13.17 6.03
C ASP A 694 6.92 -14.30 7.08
N PRO A 695 6.31 -14.11 8.27
CA PRO A 695 6.38 -15.05 9.40
C PRO A 695 5.47 -16.28 9.25
N GLY A 696 4.75 -16.43 8.14
CA GLY A 696 3.77 -17.50 8.01
C GLY A 696 4.41 -18.87 7.81
N PRO A 697 3.59 -19.94 7.86
CA PRO A 697 4.06 -21.31 8.00
C PRO A 697 4.80 -21.84 6.75
N PHE A 698 5.26 -23.09 6.83
CA PHE A 698 5.87 -23.86 5.72
C PHE A 698 7.30 -23.49 5.29
N TYR A 699 7.91 -22.47 5.89
CA TYR A 699 9.30 -22.11 5.58
C TYR A 699 10.28 -23.23 5.97
N GLU A 700 10.29 -23.68 7.22
CA GLU A 700 11.20 -24.73 7.69
C GLU A 700 10.97 -26.08 6.97
N PRO A 701 9.72 -26.53 6.75
CA PRO A 701 9.47 -27.68 5.88
C PRO A 701 10.04 -27.54 4.46
N TYR A 702 10.00 -26.34 3.88
CA TYR A 702 10.61 -26.08 2.58
C TYR A 702 12.14 -26.18 2.66
N VAL A 703 12.77 -25.60 3.68
CA VAL A 703 14.22 -25.71 3.92
C VAL A 703 14.63 -27.18 4.03
N THR A 704 13.91 -28.01 4.81
CA THR A 704 14.19 -29.45 4.92
C THR A 704 14.07 -30.19 3.58
N LYS A 705 13.14 -29.76 2.71
CA LYS A 705 13.06 -30.29 1.34
C LYS A 705 14.33 -29.94 0.56
N VAL A 706 14.85 -28.72 0.68
CA VAL A 706 16.09 -28.30 0.02
C VAL A 706 17.32 -29.01 0.60
N GLU A 707 17.41 -29.19 1.91
CA GLU A 707 18.46 -30.01 2.56
C GLU A 707 18.50 -31.42 1.95
N THR A 708 17.33 -32.03 1.74
CA THR A 708 17.21 -33.35 1.10
C THR A 708 17.65 -33.33 -0.36
N LEU A 709 17.41 -32.24 -1.08
CA LEU A 709 17.86 -32.08 -2.48
C LEU A 709 19.38 -32.09 -2.59
N PHE A 710 20.08 -31.49 -1.63
CA PHE A 710 21.54 -31.38 -1.63
C PHE A 710 22.24 -32.45 -0.78
N ASN A 711 21.49 -33.21 0.01
CA ASN A 711 22.01 -34.17 1.01
C ASN A 711 22.96 -33.50 2.02
N GLU A 712 22.62 -32.28 2.41
CA GLU A 712 23.40 -31.44 3.32
C GLU A 712 22.49 -30.76 4.33
N ILE A 713 22.97 -30.60 5.56
CA ILE A 713 22.21 -29.96 6.65
C ILE A 713 22.47 -28.45 6.59
N SER A 714 21.41 -27.66 6.70
CA SER A 714 21.51 -26.21 6.72
C SER A 714 22.02 -25.67 8.05
N THR A 715 22.65 -24.51 8.00
CA THR A 715 23.04 -23.72 9.18
C THR A 715 22.26 -22.42 9.20
N PHE A 716 21.68 -22.07 10.35
CA PHE A 716 20.97 -20.81 10.50
C PHE A 716 21.94 -19.65 10.71
N ARG A 717 21.74 -18.55 9.97
CA ARG A 717 22.49 -17.30 10.05
C ARG A 717 21.51 -16.14 10.21
N SER A 718 21.62 -15.43 11.33
CA SER A 718 20.85 -14.19 11.57
C SER A 718 21.53 -12.99 10.92
N ALA A 719 20.73 -11.99 10.56
CA ALA A 719 21.20 -10.72 10.01
C ALA A 719 22.11 -9.95 10.98
N GLU A 720 21.86 -10.03 12.29
CA GLU A 720 22.67 -9.36 13.32
C GLU A 720 24.10 -9.94 13.37
N ALA A 721 24.24 -11.26 13.27
CA ALA A 721 25.54 -11.92 13.32
C ALA A 721 26.29 -11.88 11.98
N ASN A 722 25.56 -11.72 10.86
CA ASN A 722 26.11 -11.77 9.50
C ASN A 722 25.59 -10.59 8.66
N PRO A 723 25.92 -9.33 9.01
CA PRO A 723 25.37 -8.14 8.37
C PRO A 723 25.76 -7.98 6.89
N GLY A 724 26.79 -8.71 6.43
CA GLY A 724 27.22 -8.74 5.03
C GLY A 724 26.43 -9.70 4.13
N ASP A 725 25.65 -10.62 4.72
CA ASP A 725 24.81 -11.52 3.94
C ASP A 725 23.75 -10.72 3.16
N TRP A 726 23.40 -11.17 1.95
CA TRP A 726 22.45 -10.52 1.04
C TRP A 726 22.79 -9.08 0.64
N SER A 727 24.04 -8.60 0.83
CA SER A 727 24.42 -7.21 0.53
C SER A 727 24.12 -6.75 -0.90
N ALA A 728 23.99 -7.66 -1.87
CA ALA A 728 23.62 -7.35 -3.26
C ALA A 728 22.27 -6.63 -3.39
N ILE A 729 21.36 -6.82 -2.42
CA ILE A 729 20.04 -6.18 -2.37
C ILE A 729 19.92 -5.22 -1.18
N TYR A 730 21.03 -4.68 -0.68
CA TYR A 730 21.02 -3.65 0.36
C TYR A 730 20.13 -2.46 -0.05
N PRO A 731 19.26 -1.92 0.84
CA PRO A 731 19.17 -2.21 2.27
C PRO A 731 18.05 -3.21 2.61
N PHE A 732 17.60 -4.07 1.69
CA PHE A 732 16.57 -5.06 2.00
C PHE A 732 17.11 -6.24 2.84
N ASN A 733 18.42 -6.50 2.77
CA ASN A 733 19.09 -7.59 3.50
C ASN A 733 18.86 -7.59 5.02
N GLN A 734 18.63 -6.43 5.63
CA GLN A 734 18.33 -6.31 7.07
C GLN A 734 17.03 -7.00 7.51
N PHE A 735 16.15 -7.39 6.58
CA PHE A 735 14.92 -8.13 6.87
C PHE A 735 15.05 -9.63 6.62
N LEU A 736 16.24 -10.10 6.21
CA LEU A 736 16.46 -11.48 5.79
C LEU A 736 17.33 -12.23 6.79
N GLU A 737 16.75 -13.28 7.37
CA GLU A 737 17.48 -14.33 8.07
C GLU A 737 17.51 -15.58 7.21
N SER A 738 18.58 -16.37 7.32
CA SER A 738 18.84 -17.42 6.32
C SER A 738 19.21 -18.76 6.88
N TYR A 739 18.74 -19.79 6.18
CA TYR A 739 19.33 -21.11 6.23
C TYR A 739 20.35 -21.24 5.09
N VAL A 740 21.58 -21.61 5.44
CA VAL A 740 22.70 -21.74 4.51
C VAL A 740 23.09 -23.20 4.37
N ILE A 741 23.07 -23.71 3.14
CA ILE A 741 23.46 -25.06 2.78
C ILE A 741 24.80 -25.02 2.04
N ASP A 742 25.79 -25.80 2.49
CA ASP A 742 27.06 -25.94 1.76
C ASP A 742 26.82 -26.68 0.43
N THR A 743 27.11 -26.00 -0.67
CA THR A 743 26.93 -26.57 -2.02
C THR A 743 28.16 -27.32 -2.53
N THR A 744 29.27 -27.24 -1.80
CA THR A 744 30.56 -27.82 -2.19
C THR A 744 30.48 -29.34 -2.43
N PRO A 745 29.88 -30.15 -1.53
CA PRO A 745 29.81 -31.60 -1.72
C PRO A 745 28.98 -31.97 -2.95
N TYR A 746 27.86 -31.26 -3.17
CA TYR A 746 27.03 -31.44 -4.35
C TYR A 746 27.78 -31.11 -5.64
N ILE A 747 28.44 -29.96 -5.70
CA ILE A 747 29.21 -29.52 -6.88
C ILE A 747 30.31 -30.53 -7.22
N LYS A 748 31.08 -30.99 -6.22
CA LYS A 748 32.15 -31.99 -6.43
C LYS A 748 31.62 -33.34 -6.89
N ALA A 749 30.41 -33.73 -6.48
CA ALA A 749 29.79 -34.97 -6.90
C ALA A 749 29.20 -34.92 -8.33
N GLN A 750 28.77 -33.74 -8.80
CA GLN A 750 28.14 -33.59 -10.13
C GLN A 750 29.12 -33.22 -11.24
N THR A 751 30.21 -32.54 -10.92
CA THR A 751 31.19 -32.10 -11.92
C THR A 751 31.84 -33.29 -12.66
N LYS A 752 32.02 -33.15 -13.97
CA LYS A 752 32.78 -34.12 -14.79
C LYS A 752 34.29 -33.85 -14.77
N ASN A 753 34.71 -32.72 -14.21
CA ASN A 753 36.10 -32.31 -14.15
C ASN A 753 36.81 -32.92 -12.94
N GLN A 754 37.73 -33.86 -13.19
CA GLN A 754 38.51 -34.53 -12.14
C GLN A 754 39.31 -33.55 -11.28
N THR A 755 39.80 -32.45 -11.87
CA THR A 755 40.52 -31.42 -11.12
C THR A 755 39.65 -30.78 -10.06
N ILE A 756 38.36 -30.56 -10.34
CA ILE A 756 37.41 -29.96 -9.39
C ILE A 756 36.92 -31.01 -8.38
N SER A 757 36.55 -32.21 -8.85
CA SER A 757 36.00 -33.25 -7.98
C SER A 757 37.00 -33.72 -6.92
N GLU A 758 38.30 -33.77 -7.25
CA GLU A 758 39.37 -34.26 -6.37
C GLU A 758 40.12 -33.13 -5.63
N SER A 759 39.85 -31.86 -5.95
CA SER A 759 40.54 -30.71 -5.36
C SER A 759 40.36 -30.64 -3.85
N GLN A 760 41.46 -30.30 -3.15
CA GLN A 760 41.45 -29.89 -1.74
C GLN A 760 41.35 -28.36 -1.58
N GLU A 761 41.61 -27.61 -2.64
CA GLU A 761 41.46 -26.15 -2.66
C GLU A 761 39.98 -25.74 -2.68
N PRO A 762 39.62 -24.57 -2.14
CA PRO A 762 38.27 -24.03 -2.22
C PRO A 762 37.78 -23.93 -3.66
N LEU A 763 36.49 -24.19 -3.89
CA LEU A 763 35.90 -24.12 -5.24
C LEU A 763 36.01 -22.73 -5.87
N THR A 764 36.06 -21.69 -5.03
CA THR A 764 36.25 -20.30 -5.44
C THR A 764 37.55 -20.06 -6.22
N THR A 765 38.58 -20.90 -6.03
CA THR A 765 39.83 -20.81 -6.80
C THR A 765 39.66 -21.10 -8.30
N PHE A 766 38.55 -21.77 -8.67
CA PHE A 766 38.21 -22.09 -10.06
C PHE A 766 37.18 -21.14 -10.67
N VAL A 767 36.81 -20.05 -9.99
CA VAL A 767 35.95 -19.00 -10.53
C VAL A 767 36.81 -18.04 -11.35
N GLN A 768 36.49 -17.86 -12.63
CA GLN A 768 37.18 -16.92 -13.52
C GLN A 768 36.45 -15.59 -13.60
N GLN A 769 37.17 -14.54 -14.02
CA GLN A 769 36.61 -13.20 -14.27
C GLN A 769 35.87 -12.64 -13.06
N THR A 770 36.38 -12.87 -11.85
CA THR A 770 35.82 -12.28 -10.64
C THR A 770 36.01 -10.77 -10.65
N PRO A 771 35.13 -10.02 -9.97
CA PRO A 771 35.30 -8.60 -9.78
C PRO A 771 36.64 -8.31 -9.11
N ARG A 772 37.24 -7.17 -9.45
CA ARG A 772 38.50 -6.72 -8.86
C ARG A 772 38.40 -5.27 -8.44
N LEU A 773 38.85 -4.98 -7.22
CA LEU A 773 39.11 -3.62 -6.77
C LEU A 773 40.61 -3.37 -6.74
N THR A 774 41.01 -2.21 -7.27
CA THR A 774 42.37 -1.71 -7.19
C THR A 774 42.36 -0.25 -6.74
N ALA A 775 43.44 0.18 -6.09
CA ALA A 775 43.63 1.56 -5.70
C ALA A 775 44.70 2.21 -6.59
N GLU A 776 44.35 3.35 -7.17
CA GLU A 776 45.25 4.18 -7.96
C GLU A 776 45.39 5.58 -7.36
N LYS A 777 46.35 6.37 -7.86
CA LYS A 777 46.59 7.77 -7.47
C LYS A 777 46.67 7.97 -5.94
N ILE A 778 47.32 7.03 -5.26
CA ILE A 778 47.41 7.00 -3.79
C ILE A 778 48.36 8.09 -3.29
N SER A 779 47.92 8.88 -2.31
CA SER A 779 48.75 9.86 -1.61
C SER A 779 48.39 9.92 -0.13
N TYR A 780 49.39 10.18 0.73
CA TYR A 780 49.21 10.36 2.16
C TYR A 780 49.94 11.62 2.61
N ASP A 781 49.24 12.51 3.31
CA ASP A 781 49.82 13.70 3.92
C ASP A 781 50.06 13.48 5.42
N PRO A 782 51.32 13.37 5.88
CA PRO A 782 51.64 13.15 7.28
C PRO A 782 51.24 14.31 8.20
N SER A 783 51.06 15.53 7.67
CA SER A 783 50.75 16.72 8.47
C SER A 783 49.28 16.79 8.87
N THR A 784 48.40 16.35 7.96
CA THR A 784 46.94 16.32 8.17
C THR A 784 46.44 14.93 8.55
N GLY A 785 47.20 13.88 8.24
CA GLY A 785 46.81 12.48 8.40
C GLY A 785 45.81 12.01 7.34
N LEU A 786 45.66 12.74 6.24
CA LEU A 786 44.71 12.44 5.18
C LEU A 786 45.33 11.52 4.13
N ARG A 787 44.57 10.51 3.70
CA ARG A 787 44.90 9.66 2.55
C ARG A 787 43.88 9.89 1.45
N LYS A 788 44.38 10.10 0.23
CA LYS A 788 43.57 10.17 -0.98
C LYS A 788 43.90 9.00 -1.91
N LEU A 789 42.89 8.36 -2.48
CA LEU A 789 43.04 7.31 -3.48
C LEU A 789 41.84 7.28 -4.44
N THR A 790 42.02 6.67 -5.60
CA THR A 790 40.96 6.34 -6.54
C THR A 790 40.74 4.84 -6.52
N VAL A 791 39.57 4.39 -6.07
CA VAL A 791 39.13 3.00 -6.18
C VAL A 791 38.66 2.76 -7.61
N LEU A 792 39.22 1.73 -8.26
CA LEU A 792 38.75 1.23 -9.54
C LEU A 792 38.18 -0.17 -9.36
N CYS A 793 36.92 -0.34 -9.74
CA CYS A 793 36.26 -1.64 -9.81
C CYS A 793 36.16 -2.08 -11.27
N THR A 794 36.56 -3.32 -11.55
CA THR A 794 36.26 -4.00 -12.82
C THR A 794 35.46 -5.26 -12.53
N HIS A 795 34.30 -5.43 -13.14
CA HIS A 795 33.35 -6.51 -12.85
C HIS A 795 32.70 -7.10 -14.12
N PRO A 796 33.49 -7.67 -15.05
CA PRO A 796 32.93 -8.26 -16.26
C PRO A 796 31.96 -9.41 -15.92
N ASN A 797 30.77 -9.39 -16.53
CA ASN A 797 29.68 -10.35 -16.29
C ASN A 797 29.02 -10.26 -14.89
N TYR A 798 28.98 -9.05 -14.31
CA TYR A 798 28.19 -8.74 -13.12
C TYR A 798 27.36 -7.48 -13.35
N ILE A 799 26.12 -7.48 -12.87
CA ILE A 799 25.15 -6.40 -13.11
C ILE A 799 25.15 -5.35 -12.00
N TRP A 800 25.06 -5.78 -10.75
CA TRP A 800 24.95 -4.90 -9.58
C TRP A 800 26.12 -5.16 -8.66
N THR A 801 26.78 -4.09 -8.21
CA THR A 801 27.88 -4.18 -7.26
C THR A 801 27.60 -3.34 -6.03
N VAL A 802 27.95 -3.86 -4.86
CA VAL A 802 27.78 -3.19 -3.57
C VAL A 802 29.11 -3.21 -2.84
N ALA A 803 29.72 -2.03 -2.73
CA ALA A 803 30.95 -1.82 -1.98
C ALA A 803 30.62 -1.26 -0.60
N SER A 804 31.07 -1.93 0.46
CA SER A 804 30.91 -1.47 1.84
C SER A 804 32.27 -1.31 2.53
N PHE A 805 32.39 -0.25 3.33
CA PHE A 805 33.62 0.06 4.06
C PHE A 805 33.35 1.00 5.24
N ASP A 806 34.18 0.89 6.27
CA ASP A 806 34.13 1.74 7.46
C ASP A 806 35.30 2.72 7.45
N THR A 807 35.00 4.02 7.49
CA THR A 807 36.05 5.04 7.55
C THR A 807 35.51 6.41 7.98
N HIS A 808 36.39 7.38 8.18
CA HIS A 808 36.04 8.78 8.31
C HIS A 808 36.45 9.50 7.02
N LEU A 809 35.52 9.56 6.06
CA LEU A 809 35.70 10.29 4.80
C LEU A 809 35.71 11.80 5.04
N THR A 810 36.62 12.50 4.37
CA THR A 810 36.65 13.97 4.30
C THR A 810 36.13 14.51 2.99
N SER A 811 36.32 13.77 1.89
CA SER A 811 35.74 14.08 0.59
C SER A 811 35.67 12.83 -0.30
N TRP A 812 34.86 12.89 -1.34
CA TRP A 812 34.75 11.85 -2.37
C TRP A 812 34.24 12.43 -3.69
N SER A 813 34.23 11.62 -4.76
CA SER A 813 33.74 12.04 -6.08
C SER A 813 32.22 11.92 -6.28
N LEU A 814 31.45 11.46 -5.29
CA LEU A 814 29.99 11.37 -5.43
C LEU A 814 29.35 12.75 -5.39
N THR A 815 28.40 12.98 -6.30
CA THR A 815 27.80 14.30 -6.58
C THR A 815 26.73 14.73 -5.58
N SER A 816 26.28 13.85 -4.69
CA SER A 816 24.95 13.94 -4.09
C SER A 816 24.89 14.20 -2.58
N SER A 817 26.03 14.16 -1.89
CA SER A 817 26.11 14.55 -0.48
C SER A 817 27.54 14.64 -0.01
N GLU A 818 27.82 15.58 0.89
CA GLU A 818 29.05 15.56 1.68
C GLU A 818 29.12 14.29 2.53
N PRO A 819 30.31 13.70 2.74
CA PRO A 819 30.46 12.56 3.62
C PRO A 819 30.05 12.87 5.07
N PHE A 820 29.80 11.83 5.87
CA PHE A 820 29.49 12.02 7.29
C PHE A 820 30.70 12.60 8.02
N THR A 821 30.44 13.55 8.93
CA THR A 821 31.47 14.28 9.69
C THR A 821 32.20 13.45 10.76
N HIS A 822 31.96 12.14 10.78
CA HIS A 822 32.50 11.21 11.77
C HIS A 822 32.78 9.87 11.10
N HIS A 823 33.42 8.97 11.83
CA HIS A 823 33.65 7.61 11.37
C HIS A 823 32.32 6.88 11.20
N SER A 824 32.04 6.39 10.01
CA SER A 824 30.75 5.82 9.64
C SER A 824 30.93 4.63 8.70
N HIS A 825 29.89 3.80 8.63
CA HIS A 825 29.75 2.73 7.66
C HIS A 825 29.16 3.30 6.36
N TYR A 826 29.85 3.09 5.24
CA TYR A 826 29.41 3.54 3.93
C TYR A 826 29.02 2.33 3.08
N VAL A 827 27.90 2.45 2.35
CA VAL A 827 27.46 1.47 1.35
C VAL A 827 27.25 2.19 0.03
N VAL A 828 28.03 1.80 -0.96
CA VAL A 828 27.96 2.31 -2.34
C VAL A 828 27.40 1.21 -3.22
N ARG A 829 26.19 1.41 -3.74
CA ARG A 829 25.54 0.50 -4.69
C ARG A 829 25.68 1.07 -6.09
N HIS A 830 26.43 0.35 -6.93
CA HIS A 830 26.59 0.67 -8.34
C HIS A 830 25.75 -0.27 -9.22
N VAL A 831 25.11 0.32 -10.23
CA VAL A 831 24.35 -0.38 -11.26
C VAL A 831 24.70 0.19 -12.62
N GLY A 832 24.97 -0.67 -13.60
CA GLY A 832 25.22 -0.25 -14.97
C GLY A 832 24.39 -1.05 -15.97
N THR A 833 24.14 -0.47 -17.14
CA THR A 833 23.50 -1.20 -18.23
C THR A 833 24.39 -2.36 -18.70
N PHE A 834 23.84 -3.26 -19.51
CA PHE A 834 24.58 -4.39 -20.09
C PHE A 834 25.95 -3.97 -20.67
N ALA A 835 26.98 -4.77 -20.38
CA ALA A 835 28.39 -4.54 -20.72
C ALA A 835 29.09 -3.34 -20.03
N SER A 836 28.46 -2.73 -19.02
CA SER A 836 29.15 -1.79 -18.12
C SER A 836 30.04 -2.55 -17.13
N ASP A 837 31.31 -2.78 -17.49
CA ASP A 837 32.22 -3.67 -16.75
C ASP A 837 33.02 -3.00 -15.61
N GLY A 838 32.65 -1.81 -15.14
CA GLY A 838 33.39 -1.16 -14.06
C GLY A 838 32.91 0.24 -13.67
N TRP A 839 33.50 0.73 -12.59
CA TRP A 839 33.28 2.08 -12.06
C TRP A 839 34.51 2.58 -11.30
N SER A 840 34.57 3.90 -11.08
CA SER A 840 35.65 4.55 -10.31
C SER A 840 35.10 5.46 -9.22
N LEU A 841 35.72 5.44 -8.05
CA LEU A 841 35.37 6.30 -6.91
C LEU A 841 36.63 6.95 -6.35
N GLU A 842 36.73 8.28 -6.41
CA GLU A 842 37.78 9.01 -5.69
C GLU A 842 37.33 9.23 -4.25
N LEU A 843 38.22 8.98 -3.30
CA LEU A 843 37.95 9.16 -1.87
C LEU A 843 39.16 9.73 -1.14
N GLU A 844 38.87 10.54 -0.13
CA GLU A 844 39.82 11.06 0.84
C GLU A 844 39.32 10.74 2.23
N TYR A 845 40.19 10.20 3.08
CA TYR A 845 39.82 9.79 4.43
C TYR A 845 40.93 10.02 5.45
N LYS A 846 40.53 10.10 6.71
CA LYS A 846 41.47 10.23 7.83
C LYS A 846 42.10 8.87 8.16
N ALA A 847 43.36 8.70 7.77
CA ALA A 847 44.10 7.47 7.97
C ALA A 847 44.70 7.37 9.37
N SER A 848 44.82 6.15 9.89
CA SER A 848 45.47 5.87 11.18
C SER A 848 47.00 6.00 11.12
N GLY A 849 47.57 5.99 9.90
CA GLY A 849 49.01 6.11 9.65
C GLY A 849 49.38 5.93 8.16
N PRO A 850 50.69 5.98 7.83
CA PRO A 850 51.19 5.87 6.45
C PRO A 850 51.04 4.47 5.83
N GLU A 851 50.83 3.42 6.64
CA GLU A 851 50.59 2.05 6.17
C GLU A 851 49.11 1.65 6.25
N ASP A 852 48.24 2.58 6.65
CA ASP A 852 46.81 2.33 6.74
C ASP A 852 46.21 2.02 5.37
N LYS A 853 45.41 0.95 5.29
CA LYS A 853 44.76 0.48 4.07
C LYS A 853 43.25 0.47 4.26
N LEU A 854 42.53 0.87 3.22
CA LEU A 854 41.07 0.84 3.27
C LEU A 854 40.60 -0.59 3.03
N THR A 855 39.92 -1.16 4.02
CA THR A 855 39.25 -2.46 3.84
C THR A 855 37.92 -2.24 3.16
N VAL A 856 37.74 -2.81 1.98
CA VAL A 856 36.49 -2.74 1.22
C VAL A 856 35.97 -4.15 0.98
N GLU A 857 34.72 -4.39 1.36
CA GLU A 857 34.00 -5.61 0.99
C GLU A 857 33.16 -5.31 -0.25
N LEU A 858 33.28 -6.14 -1.28
CA LEU A 858 32.51 -6.03 -2.51
C LEU A 858 31.61 -7.26 -2.64
N THR A 859 30.31 -7.02 -2.76
CA THR A 859 29.35 -8.03 -3.21
C THR A 859 28.93 -7.72 -4.64
N SER A 860 28.96 -8.71 -5.54
CA SER A 860 28.59 -8.52 -6.95
C SER A 860 27.60 -9.57 -7.41
N MET A 861 26.51 -9.12 -8.02
CA MET A 861 25.44 -9.97 -8.57
C MET A 861 25.78 -10.41 -9.99
N GLU A 862 25.68 -11.72 -10.23
CA GLU A 862 26.00 -12.35 -11.51
C GLU A 862 24.93 -12.01 -12.56
N THR A 863 25.36 -11.80 -13.81
CA THR A 863 24.45 -11.56 -14.95
C THR A 863 23.65 -12.81 -15.31
N GLU A 864 24.23 -13.99 -15.09
CA GLU A 864 23.65 -15.31 -15.39
C GLU A 864 22.77 -15.77 -14.21
N GLY A 865 21.48 -15.48 -14.34
CA GLY A 865 20.46 -15.83 -13.34
C GLY A 865 19.05 -15.41 -13.71
N PHE A 866 18.86 -14.67 -14.81
CA PHE A 866 17.56 -14.12 -15.18
C PHE A 866 17.23 -14.51 -16.63
N GLY A 867 16.11 -15.21 -16.85
CA GLY A 867 15.51 -15.46 -18.17
C GLY A 867 16.06 -16.59 -19.05
N LYS A 868 17.28 -17.09 -18.85
CA LYS A 868 17.87 -18.17 -19.69
C LYS A 868 18.17 -19.50 -18.98
N ASP A 869 17.80 -19.65 -17.69
CA ASP A 869 18.13 -20.84 -16.88
C ASP A 869 19.65 -21.18 -16.82
N GLU A 870 20.51 -20.21 -17.12
CA GLU A 870 21.96 -20.34 -17.10
C GLU A 870 22.50 -19.92 -15.73
N GLU A 871 23.44 -20.69 -15.19
CA GLU A 871 24.09 -20.44 -13.91
C GLU A 871 25.60 -20.40 -14.14
N ARG A 872 26.28 -19.42 -13.55
CA ARG A 872 27.72 -19.28 -13.72
C ARG A 872 28.47 -20.48 -13.15
N GLU A 873 29.11 -21.23 -14.04
CA GLU A 873 29.79 -22.46 -13.72
C GLU A 873 31.27 -22.27 -13.36
N LEU A 874 31.81 -23.24 -12.62
CA LEU A 874 33.24 -23.37 -12.45
C LEU A 874 33.86 -23.81 -13.78
N ILE A 875 35.08 -23.36 -14.07
CA ILE A 875 35.69 -23.64 -15.37
C ILE A 875 35.82 -25.15 -15.60
N GLY A 876 35.22 -25.61 -16.70
CA GLY A 876 35.26 -27.01 -17.09
C GLY A 876 34.40 -27.93 -16.23
N SER A 877 33.63 -27.43 -15.24
CA SER A 877 32.74 -28.30 -14.45
C SER A 877 31.60 -28.89 -15.28
N GLY A 878 31.18 -28.18 -16.32
CA GLY A 878 29.95 -28.44 -17.05
C GLY A 878 28.71 -28.15 -16.19
N GLU A 879 27.53 -28.39 -16.77
CA GLU A 879 26.24 -28.06 -16.16
C GLU A 879 25.96 -28.79 -14.83
N ILE A 880 26.27 -28.11 -13.72
CA ILE A 880 25.96 -28.55 -12.34
C ILE A 880 24.54 -28.12 -11.94
N GLY A 881 24.16 -26.87 -12.27
CA GLY A 881 22.84 -26.29 -12.04
C GLY A 881 22.35 -26.34 -10.58
N VAL A 882 23.08 -25.74 -9.63
CA VAL A 882 22.63 -25.60 -8.22
C VAL A 882 21.31 -24.85 -8.16
N MET A 883 21.25 -23.63 -8.72
CA MET A 883 20.06 -22.80 -8.70
C MET A 883 18.94 -23.43 -9.52
N ARG A 884 19.27 -23.93 -10.73
CA ARG A 884 18.33 -24.63 -11.60
C ARG A 884 17.66 -25.82 -10.91
N LYS A 885 18.39 -26.53 -10.05
CA LYS A 885 17.85 -27.65 -9.26
C LYS A 885 16.86 -27.16 -8.20
N VAL A 886 17.09 -26.00 -7.58
CA VAL A 886 16.13 -25.39 -6.64
C VAL A 886 14.86 -24.97 -7.40
N LEU A 887 15.01 -24.24 -8.51
CA LEU A 887 13.89 -23.73 -9.32
C LEU A 887 12.97 -24.87 -9.79
N LYS A 888 13.53 -25.94 -10.36
CA LYS A 888 12.77 -27.09 -10.86
C LYS A 888 12.03 -27.89 -9.77
N ASN A 889 12.41 -27.73 -8.50
CA ASN A 889 11.83 -28.46 -7.37
C ASN A 889 11.02 -27.57 -6.42
N ALA A 890 10.86 -26.28 -6.76
CA ALA A 890 10.02 -25.35 -6.03
C ALA A 890 8.55 -25.82 -6.05
N PRO A 891 7.87 -25.89 -4.90
CA PRO A 891 6.42 -26.07 -4.87
C PRO A 891 5.70 -24.91 -5.57
N SER A 892 4.52 -25.16 -6.15
CA SER A 892 3.74 -24.13 -6.83
C SER A 892 3.25 -22.98 -5.92
N TRP A 893 3.16 -23.22 -4.62
CA TRP A 893 2.81 -22.19 -3.63
C TRP A 893 4.00 -21.34 -3.18
N VAL A 894 5.18 -21.52 -3.78
CA VAL A 894 6.39 -20.72 -3.49
C VAL A 894 6.72 -19.85 -4.70
N ALA A 895 6.82 -18.54 -4.48
CA ALA A 895 7.40 -17.62 -5.44
C ALA A 895 8.87 -17.38 -5.08
N LEU A 896 9.76 -17.75 -6.00
CA LEU A 896 11.19 -17.60 -5.83
C LEU A 896 11.71 -16.31 -6.46
N THR A 897 12.37 -15.49 -5.65
CA THR A 897 13.33 -14.48 -6.13
C THR A 897 14.72 -15.07 -5.96
N TYR A 898 15.51 -15.13 -7.03
CA TYR A 898 16.77 -15.86 -7.00
C TYR A 898 17.88 -15.16 -7.78
N PHE A 899 19.12 -15.31 -7.31
CA PHE A 899 20.31 -14.74 -7.96
C PHE A 899 21.62 -15.37 -7.47
N GLY A 900 22.66 -15.30 -8.30
CA GLY A 900 24.03 -15.68 -7.94
C GLY A 900 24.87 -14.47 -7.52
N THR A 901 25.80 -14.65 -6.59
CA THR A 901 26.70 -13.57 -6.17
C THR A 901 28.11 -14.06 -5.84
N THR A 902 29.05 -13.13 -5.98
CA THR A 902 30.40 -13.25 -5.44
C THR A 902 30.63 -12.20 -4.35
N VAL A 903 31.36 -12.59 -3.31
CA VAL A 903 31.77 -11.70 -2.22
C VAL A 903 33.28 -11.76 -2.08
N ASP A 904 33.94 -10.61 -2.02
CA ASP A 904 35.39 -10.54 -1.79
C ASP A 904 35.78 -9.32 -0.96
N ARG A 905 36.91 -9.40 -0.25
CA ARG A 905 37.43 -8.37 0.64
C ARG A 905 38.80 -7.92 0.17
N PHE A 906 38.90 -6.63 -0.10
CA PHE A 906 40.10 -5.98 -0.63
C PHE A 906 40.74 -5.10 0.43
N GLN A 907 42.08 -5.03 0.38
CA GLN A 907 42.90 -4.13 1.20
C GLN A 907 43.56 -3.12 0.24
N LEU A 908 42.96 -1.94 0.13
CA LEU A 908 43.29 -0.89 -0.83
C LEU A 908 44.33 0.09 -0.32
#